data_AF-A0A942LLL6-F1
#
_entry.id   AF-A0A942LLL6-F1
#
_cell.length_a   1.000
_cell.length_b   1.000
_cell.length_c   1.000
_cell.angle_alpha   90.00
_cell.angle_beta   90.00
_cell.angle_gamma   90.00
#
_symmetry.space_group_name_H-M   'P 1'
#
loop_
_entity.id
_entity.type
_entity.pdbx_description
1 polymer ?
#
loop_
_entity_poly.entity_id
_entity_poly.type
_entity_poly.pdbx_seq_one_letter_code
_entity_poly.pdbx_strand_id
1 'polypeptide(L)'
;MFSIDHLDIPPLATAGGTVQLPGSKSISNRVLLLAALSVGHTDIVDLLDSDDTQVMLTALAQLGCQIEKRPDGVLRVEGLGGQLRVSEGQLFLGNAGTAMRPLTAALALLAARDGGCFELSGIARMHERPIGDLVDALRQLGCAVQCLGTEGYPPLRLGTGQPVPLSLGAPIRVRGDVSSQFLTALLLALPLVSEQQAITIDVVGELISRPYIEITLNLLERFGVRVQREGWQRFTIPAGSRYTSPGRIPVEGDASSASYFIALGAIAPPTPSLEGITIEGVGLASIQGDIRFVEAARLMGAEITGEANRLHIRRGAWPLKAIDLDCNHIPDAAMTLAVMALYADGTTTLRNIASWRVKETDRIQAMAAECRKFGATVEEGADFIRITPPTHWTTGSIHTYDDHRVAMCFSLAAFNAAGLPVRIEDPKCVGKTFPDYFETLFDVCRADPAHIPVICVDGPTASGKGTLSAEVANRLGYHLLDSGALYRLVGLAAGKAGLSTTLEDLQDPEQAQRLGDVAAGLQVRFTGSHILLEGVDVTDALRSEIAGMAASRVSAVPQVREALLGLQHSFRQLPGLVADGRDMGTVIFPDAPLKVFLTASARQRAERRYKQLISKGIAANIDNLLADLEMRDLRDSSRTHAPLKPAEDALQLDNSQLNVEQSMTQVLNWWQEKTVFSGS
;
A
#
# COMPACT_ATOMS: atom_id res chain seq x y z
N MET A 1 0.89 0.53 6.17
CA MET A 1 1.67 0.31 4.93
C MET A 1 2.79 -0.66 5.22
N PHE A 2 2.98 -1.66 4.35
CA PHE A 2 4.06 -2.64 4.43
C PHE A 2 5.40 -2.06 3.94
N SER A 3 6.23 -1.55 4.86
CA SER A 3 7.60 -1.08 4.57
C SER A 3 8.65 -2.18 4.84
N ILE A 4 8.48 -3.32 4.17
CA ILE A 4 9.32 -4.52 4.28
C ILE A 4 9.91 -4.91 2.92
N ASP A 5 10.91 -5.78 2.89
CA ASP A 5 11.62 -6.15 1.65
C ASP A 5 10.72 -6.96 0.70
N HIS A 6 9.89 -7.84 1.25
CA HIS A 6 8.92 -8.62 0.50
C HIS A 6 7.71 -8.96 1.38
N LEU A 7 6.55 -9.15 0.75
CA LEU A 7 5.31 -9.60 1.38
C LEU A 7 4.91 -10.95 0.81
N ASP A 8 4.84 -11.97 1.67
CA ASP A 8 4.33 -13.29 1.31
C ASP A 8 2.83 -13.34 1.55
N ILE A 9 2.06 -13.39 0.46
CA ILE A 9 0.60 -13.53 0.48
C ILE A 9 0.28 -15.03 0.48
N PRO A 10 -0.33 -15.57 1.55
CA PRO A 10 -0.74 -16.97 1.55
C PRO A 10 -1.91 -17.19 0.56
N PRO A 11 -2.19 -18.45 0.19
CA PRO A 11 -3.33 -18.77 -0.68
C PRO A 11 -4.64 -18.18 -0.17
N LEU A 12 -5.27 -17.36 -1.01
CA LEU A 12 -6.55 -16.73 -0.71
C LEU A 12 -7.71 -17.59 -1.24
N ALA A 13 -8.78 -17.69 -0.46
CA ALA A 13 -9.90 -18.59 -0.72
C ALA A 13 -11.15 -17.86 -1.20
N THR A 14 -11.54 -16.78 -0.53
CA THR A 14 -12.78 -16.03 -0.84
C THR A 14 -12.57 -14.54 -0.65
N ALA A 15 -13.38 -13.70 -1.30
CA ALA A 15 -13.37 -12.26 -1.07
C ALA A 15 -14.81 -11.70 -0.99
N GLY A 16 -15.01 -10.73 -0.12
CA GLY A 16 -16.30 -10.06 0.05
C GLY A 16 -16.24 -8.92 1.05
N GLY A 17 -16.95 -7.82 0.77
CA GLY A 17 -16.94 -6.62 1.60
C GLY A 17 -17.02 -5.33 0.80
N THR A 18 -16.76 -4.22 1.48
CA THR A 18 -16.72 -2.88 0.87
C THR A 18 -15.31 -2.35 0.93
N VAL A 19 -14.84 -1.78 -0.18
CA VAL A 19 -13.57 -1.04 -0.28
C VAL A 19 -13.85 0.41 -0.63
N GLN A 20 -13.24 1.33 0.10
CA GLN A 20 -13.25 2.74 -0.22
C GLN A 20 -11.98 3.05 -1.02
N LEU A 21 -12.13 3.56 -2.24
CA LEU A 21 -10.95 3.93 -3.03
C LEU A 21 -10.38 5.28 -2.57
N PRO A 22 -9.04 5.42 -2.54
CA PRO A 22 -8.41 6.71 -2.39
C PRO A 22 -8.61 7.54 -3.67
N GLY A 23 -8.46 8.87 -3.55
CA GLY A 23 -8.59 9.78 -4.69
C GLY A 23 -7.64 9.45 -5.84
N SER A 24 -8.02 9.76 -7.08
CA SER A 24 -7.18 9.51 -8.25
C SER A 24 -5.91 10.35 -8.23
N LYS A 25 -4.75 9.70 -8.41
CA LYS A 25 -3.45 10.38 -8.56
C LYS A 25 -3.45 11.38 -9.72
N SER A 26 -4.07 10.99 -10.83
CA SER A 26 -4.11 11.79 -12.06
C SER A 26 -4.98 13.03 -11.89
N ILE A 27 -6.11 12.93 -11.20
CA ILE A 27 -6.98 14.06 -10.89
C ILE A 27 -6.31 14.95 -9.83
N SER A 28 -5.81 14.34 -8.74
CA SER A 28 -5.17 15.04 -7.61
C SER A 28 -4.08 16.01 -8.07
N ASN A 29 -3.10 15.54 -8.83
CA ASN A 29 -1.99 16.40 -9.30
C ASN A 29 -2.45 17.52 -10.26
N ARG A 30 -3.46 17.27 -11.09
CA ARG A 30 -4.02 18.29 -11.99
C ARG A 30 -4.78 19.36 -11.21
N VAL A 31 -5.62 18.94 -10.27
CA VAL A 31 -6.38 19.83 -9.40
C VAL A 31 -5.45 20.67 -8.54
N LEU A 32 -4.38 20.10 -7.98
CA LEU A 32 -3.38 20.84 -7.22
C LEU A 32 -2.74 21.96 -8.06
N LEU A 33 -2.30 21.64 -9.28
CA LEU A 33 -1.72 22.65 -10.17
C LEU A 33 -2.75 23.70 -10.59
N LEU A 34 -3.97 23.30 -10.97
CA LEU A 34 -5.02 24.24 -11.36
C LEU A 34 -5.44 25.16 -10.21
N ALA A 35 -5.57 24.63 -8.99
CA ALA A 35 -5.83 25.40 -7.78
C ALA A 35 -4.69 26.40 -7.53
N ALA A 36 -3.44 25.97 -7.64
CA ALA A 36 -2.27 26.83 -7.50
C ALA A 36 -2.18 27.92 -8.58
N LEU A 37 -2.63 27.66 -9.80
CA LEU A 37 -2.63 28.64 -10.90
C LEU A 37 -3.86 29.58 -10.88
N SER A 38 -4.87 29.27 -10.07
CA SER A 38 -6.12 30.05 -9.98
C SER A 38 -5.97 31.29 -9.11
N VAL A 39 -6.87 32.26 -9.31
CA VAL A 39 -7.09 33.36 -8.37
C VAL A 39 -8.00 32.89 -7.24
N GLY A 40 -7.66 33.25 -5.99
CA GLY A 40 -8.43 32.91 -4.79
C GLY A 40 -8.02 31.57 -4.17
N HIS A 41 -8.93 30.97 -3.40
CA HIS A 41 -8.69 29.68 -2.75
C HIS A 41 -9.53 28.56 -3.37
N THR A 42 -9.02 27.33 -3.31
CA THR A 42 -9.74 26.11 -3.69
C THR A 42 -9.72 25.12 -2.53
N ASP A 43 -10.88 24.64 -2.10
CA ASP A 43 -11.03 23.56 -1.12
C ASP A 43 -11.11 22.21 -1.85
N ILE A 44 -10.06 21.40 -1.74
CA ILE A 44 -9.95 20.10 -2.37
C ILE A 44 -10.36 19.00 -1.38
N VAL A 45 -11.36 18.21 -1.74
CA VAL A 45 -11.91 17.11 -0.93
C VAL A 45 -11.39 15.78 -1.47
N ASP A 46 -11.05 14.85 -0.58
CA ASP A 46 -10.57 13.49 -0.91
C ASP A 46 -9.30 13.48 -1.79
N LEU A 47 -8.44 14.49 -1.61
CA LEU A 47 -7.13 14.51 -2.26
C LEU A 47 -6.34 13.26 -1.86
N LEU A 48 -5.75 12.59 -2.86
CA LEU A 48 -4.86 11.46 -2.59
C LEU A 48 -3.68 11.90 -1.72
N ASP A 49 -3.47 11.20 -0.60
CA ASP A 49 -2.26 11.34 0.22
C ASP A 49 -1.25 10.27 -0.23
N SER A 50 -0.27 10.65 -1.05
CA SER A 50 0.70 9.75 -1.68
C SER A 50 2.03 10.45 -1.91
N ASP A 51 3.11 9.70 -2.17
CA ASP A 51 4.42 10.26 -2.48
C ASP A 51 4.36 11.32 -3.59
N ASP A 52 3.61 11.06 -4.67
CA ASP A 52 3.49 11.95 -5.82
C ASP A 52 2.76 13.25 -5.49
N THR A 53 1.72 13.20 -4.65
CA THR A 53 0.99 14.41 -4.23
C THR A 53 1.78 15.19 -3.17
N GLN A 54 2.52 14.51 -2.29
CA GLN A 54 3.40 15.16 -1.32
C GLN A 54 4.53 15.96 -1.98
N VAL A 55 5.17 15.42 -3.03
CA VAL A 55 6.19 16.18 -3.77
C VAL A 55 5.58 17.36 -4.54
N MET A 56 4.37 17.23 -5.08
CA MET A 56 3.65 18.34 -5.71
C MET A 56 3.32 19.43 -4.68
N LEU A 57 2.77 19.08 -3.52
CA LEU A 57 2.46 20.02 -2.44
C LEU A 57 3.70 20.78 -1.97
N THR A 58 4.82 20.06 -1.79
CA THR A 58 6.11 20.65 -1.41
C THR A 58 6.59 21.65 -2.45
N ALA A 59 6.52 21.30 -3.75
CA ALA A 59 6.91 22.19 -4.83
C ALA A 59 6.00 23.43 -4.90
N LEU A 60 4.68 23.26 -4.76
CA LEU A 60 3.72 24.38 -4.77
C LEU A 60 3.93 25.32 -3.59
N ALA A 61 4.23 24.80 -2.39
CA ALA A 61 4.58 25.61 -1.23
C ALA A 61 5.88 26.41 -1.47
N GLN A 62 6.90 25.80 -2.06
CA GLN A 62 8.15 26.49 -2.43
C GLN A 62 7.94 27.59 -3.47
N LEU A 63 6.96 27.43 -4.36
CA LEU A 63 6.54 28.45 -5.33
C LEU A 63 5.68 29.57 -4.72
N GLY A 64 5.36 29.49 -3.43
CA GLY A 64 4.63 30.52 -2.69
C GLY A 64 3.12 30.29 -2.55
N CYS A 65 2.61 29.10 -2.84
CA CYS A 65 1.21 28.77 -2.55
C CYS A 65 1.02 28.61 -1.04
N GLN A 66 -0.07 29.16 -0.48
CA GLN A 66 -0.45 28.82 0.89
C GLN A 66 -1.30 27.55 0.87
N ILE A 67 -0.88 26.56 1.65
CA ILE A 67 -1.49 25.24 1.69
C ILE A 67 -1.86 24.94 3.14
N GLU A 68 -3.15 24.72 3.39
CA GLU A 68 -3.70 24.44 4.71
C GLU A 68 -4.46 23.11 4.69
N LYS A 69 -3.98 22.11 5.45
CA LYS A 69 -4.71 20.86 5.69
C LYS A 69 -5.64 21.06 6.88
N ARG A 70 -6.95 20.96 6.64
CA ARG A 70 -7.97 21.16 7.67
C ARG A 70 -8.22 19.90 8.50
N PRO A 71 -8.79 20.02 9.71
CA PRO A 71 -9.09 18.88 10.57
C PRO A 71 -10.07 17.87 9.96
N ASP A 72 -10.93 18.30 9.04
CA ASP A 72 -11.90 17.47 8.32
C ASP A 72 -11.30 16.75 7.09
N GLY A 73 -9.99 16.86 6.88
CA GLY A 73 -9.27 16.24 5.76
C GLY A 73 -9.28 17.07 4.47
N VAL A 74 -10.02 18.19 4.42
CA VAL A 74 -10.04 19.07 3.25
C VAL A 74 -8.71 19.84 3.15
N LEU A 75 -8.14 19.88 1.94
CA LEU A 75 -6.96 20.71 1.66
C LEU A 75 -7.38 22.03 1.02
N ARG A 76 -7.08 23.15 1.69
CA ARG A 76 -7.24 24.49 1.13
C ARG A 76 -5.95 24.93 0.47
N VAL A 77 -6.04 25.32 -0.80
CA VAL A 77 -4.92 25.90 -1.58
C VAL A 77 -5.26 27.33 -1.94
N GLU A 78 -4.46 28.30 -1.50
CA GLU A 78 -4.50 29.68 -1.99
C GLU A 78 -3.57 29.82 -3.20
N GLY A 79 -4.16 30.13 -4.34
CA GLY A 79 -3.47 30.14 -5.62
C GLY A 79 -2.61 31.40 -5.85
N LEU A 80 -1.65 31.25 -6.73
CA LEU A 80 -0.72 32.29 -7.17
C LEU A 80 -1.36 33.30 -8.13
N GLY A 81 -2.58 33.04 -8.62
CA GLY A 81 -3.24 33.87 -9.63
C GLY A 81 -2.54 33.85 -10.99
N GLY A 82 -1.82 32.76 -11.30
CA GLY A 82 -1.10 32.59 -12.55
C GLY A 82 0.09 33.53 -12.70
N GLN A 83 0.74 33.92 -11.61
CA GLN A 83 1.94 34.79 -11.56
C GLN A 83 3.05 34.14 -10.74
N LEU A 84 4.31 34.49 -11.02
CA LEU A 84 5.41 34.11 -10.14
C LEU A 84 5.40 34.91 -8.83
N ARG A 85 5.33 34.21 -7.69
CA ARG A 85 5.61 34.79 -6.36
C ARG A 85 7.08 34.69 -5.98
N VAL A 86 7.75 33.68 -6.53
CA VAL A 86 9.18 33.44 -6.37
C VAL A 86 9.79 33.43 -7.78
N SER A 87 10.89 34.15 -7.98
CA SER A 87 11.57 34.26 -9.29
C SER A 87 12.60 33.16 -9.53
N GLU A 88 13.03 32.45 -8.49
CA GLU A 88 14.02 31.37 -8.60
C GLU A 88 13.76 30.21 -7.64
N GLY A 89 14.10 28.98 -8.02
CA GLY A 89 13.94 27.84 -7.11
C GLY A 89 14.40 26.51 -7.68
N GLN A 90 14.77 25.59 -6.78
CA GLN A 90 15.12 24.22 -7.09
C GLN A 90 14.03 23.28 -6.56
N LEU A 91 13.32 22.63 -7.47
CA LEU A 91 12.20 21.75 -7.16
C LEU A 91 12.62 20.29 -7.32
N PHE A 92 12.54 19.52 -6.25
CA PHE A 92 12.73 18.07 -6.26
C PHE A 92 11.37 17.37 -6.37
N LEU A 93 11.15 16.61 -7.44
CA LEU A 93 9.86 16.00 -7.79
C LEU A 93 9.87 14.47 -7.72
N GLY A 94 10.84 13.87 -7.02
CA GLY A 94 10.91 12.42 -6.81
C GLY A 94 10.85 11.63 -8.13
N ASN A 95 9.97 10.62 -8.19
CA ASN A 95 9.60 9.90 -9.43
C ASN A 95 8.20 10.32 -9.97
N ALA A 96 7.70 11.48 -9.57
CA ALA A 96 6.33 11.92 -9.87
C ALA A 96 6.21 12.53 -11.27
N GLY A 97 6.00 11.68 -12.27
CA GLY A 97 5.88 12.11 -13.68
C GLY A 97 4.68 13.04 -13.92
N THR A 98 3.60 12.83 -13.16
CA THR A 98 2.38 13.66 -13.19
C THR A 98 2.55 15.03 -12.53
N ALA A 99 3.64 15.25 -11.79
CA ALA A 99 4.03 16.56 -11.28
C ALA A 99 5.09 17.22 -12.18
N MET A 100 6.15 16.47 -12.55
CA MET A 100 7.27 16.93 -13.38
C MET A 100 6.83 17.61 -14.67
N ARG A 101 5.98 16.96 -15.47
CA ARG A 101 5.61 17.45 -16.80
C ARG A 101 4.72 18.71 -16.72
N PRO A 102 3.61 18.73 -15.95
CA PRO A 102 2.80 19.94 -15.82
C PRO A 102 3.54 21.12 -15.20
N LEU A 103 4.37 20.91 -14.16
CA LEU A 103 5.18 21.98 -13.57
C LEU A 103 6.22 22.51 -14.55
N THR A 104 6.85 21.64 -15.34
CA THR A 104 7.79 22.06 -16.39
C THR A 104 7.12 23.04 -17.36
N ALA A 105 5.93 22.71 -17.87
CA ALA A 105 5.22 23.57 -18.81
C ALA A 105 4.75 24.89 -18.18
N ALA A 106 4.15 24.83 -17.00
CA ALA A 106 3.65 26.02 -16.30
C ALA A 106 4.80 26.98 -15.95
N LEU A 107 5.88 26.46 -15.35
CA LEU A 107 7.03 27.29 -14.96
C LEU A 107 7.82 27.80 -16.15
N ALA A 108 7.96 27.05 -17.24
CA ALA A 108 8.63 27.54 -18.44
C ALA A 108 7.90 28.75 -19.06
N LEU A 109 6.56 28.71 -19.12
CA LEU A 109 5.76 29.83 -19.63
C LEU A 109 5.76 31.03 -18.66
N LEU A 110 5.61 30.79 -17.36
CA LEU A 110 5.66 31.84 -16.36
C LEU A 110 7.05 32.48 -16.28
N ALA A 111 8.13 31.69 -16.33
CA ALA A 111 9.49 32.20 -16.35
C ALA A 111 9.77 33.02 -17.61
N ALA A 112 9.24 32.62 -18.77
CA ALA A 112 9.36 33.39 -19.99
C ALA A 112 8.58 34.71 -19.94
N ARG A 113 7.38 34.71 -19.36
CA ARG A 113 6.54 35.92 -19.27
C ARG A 113 7.02 36.90 -18.19
N ASP A 114 7.35 36.39 -17.01
CA ASP A 114 7.58 37.19 -15.79
C ASP A 114 9.07 37.35 -15.46
N GLY A 115 9.96 36.56 -16.06
CA GLY A 115 11.40 36.58 -15.81
C GLY A 115 11.82 35.76 -14.58
N GLY A 116 11.79 34.43 -14.71
CA GLY A 116 12.19 33.48 -13.64
C GLY A 116 13.31 32.52 -14.04
N CYS A 117 13.84 31.77 -13.08
CA CYS A 117 14.85 30.73 -13.26
C CYS A 117 14.64 29.54 -12.30
N PHE A 118 14.20 28.39 -12.81
CA PHE A 118 13.89 27.23 -11.98
C PHE A 118 14.68 26.01 -12.41
N GLU A 119 15.05 25.15 -11.46
CA GLU A 119 15.63 23.84 -11.74
C GLU A 119 14.69 22.75 -11.23
N LEU A 120 14.34 21.80 -12.11
CA LEU A 120 13.47 20.68 -11.77
C LEU A 120 14.28 19.40 -11.85
N SER A 121 14.26 18.63 -10.76
CA SER A 121 15.00 17.38 -10.64
C SER A 121 14.15 16.29 -9.97
N GLY A 122 14.73 15.11 -9.81
CA GLY A 122 14.09 13.94 -9.21
C GLY A 122 15.15 12.89 -8.88
N ILE A 123 14.70 11.69 -8.51
CA ILE A 123 15.60 10.54 -8.30
C ILE A 123 16.23 10.08 -9.63
N ALA A 124 17.25 9.22 -9.58
CA ALA A 124 17.94 8.69 -10.77
C ALA A 124 16.96 8.16 -11.84
N ARG A 125 15.94 7.40 -11.43
CA ARG A 125 14.92 6.88 -12.35
C ARG A 125 14.15 7.98 -13.09
N MET A 126 13.92 9.14 -12.48
CA MET A 126 13.26 10.27 -13.16
C MET A 126 14.12 10.81 -14.32
N HIS A 127 15.45 10.74 -14.21
CA HIS A 127 16.38 11.21 -15.25
C HIS A 127 16.46 10.24 -16.44
N GLU A 128 15.86 9.06 -16.32
CA GLU A 128 15.73 8.07 -17.39
C GLU A 128 14.35 8.14 -18.09
N ARG A 129 13.46 9.03 -17.65
CA ARG A 129 12.11 9.16 -18.19
C ARG A 129 12.05 10.28 -19.24
N PRO A 130 11.61 9.98 -20.47
CA PRO A 130 11.63 10.97 -21.53
C PRO A 130 10.66 12.13 -21.26
N ILE A 131 11.13 13.33 -21.58
CA ILE A 131 10.38 14.59 -21.57
C ILE A 131 10.64 15.46 -22.81
N GLY A 132 11.50 14.99 -23.73
CA GLY A 132 11.95 15.71 -24.93
C GLY A 132 10.84 16.32 -25.77
N ASP A 133 9.76 15.59 -26.06
CA ASP A 133 8.64 16.13 -26.87
C ASP A 133 7.99 17.36 -26.21
N LEU A 134 7.93 17.40 -24.87
CA LEU A 134 7.44 18.58 -24.14
C LEU A 134 8.47 19.72 -24.17
N VAL A 135 9.76 19.39 -23.99
CA VAL A 135 10.86 20.37 -24.08
C VAL A 135 10.86 21.03 -25.45
N ASP A 136 10.73 20.26 -26.53
CA ASP A 136 10.70 20.76 -27.90
C ASP A 136 9.45 21.61 -28.17
N ALA A 137 8.28 21.22 -27.64
CA ALA A 137 7.07 22.04 -27.72
C ALA A 137 7.22 23.38 -26.97
N LEU A 138 7.88 23.41 -25.82
CA LEU A 138 8.15 24.64 -25.06
C LEU A 138 9.21 25.51 -25.77
N ARG A 139 10.23 24.91 -26.38
CA ARG A 139 11.22 25.65 -27.18
C ARG A 139 10.61 26.25 -28.44
N GLN A 140 9.65 25.59 -29.09
CA GLN A 140 8.87 26.18 -30.20
C GLN A 140 8.15 27.48 -29.77
N LEU A 141 7.76 27.58 -28.50
CA LEU A 141 7.15 28.77 -27.93
C LEU A 141 8.17 29.88 -27.57
N GLY A 142 9.47 29.62 -27.69
CA GLY A 142 10.52 30.55 -27.28
C GLY A 142 10.91 30.43 -25.80
N CYS A 143 10.39 29.44 -25.06
CA CYS A 143 10.81 29.21 -23.68
C CYS A 143 12.27 28.74 -23.63
N ALA A 144 13.06 29.31 -22.71
CA ALA A 144 14.39 28.82 -22.41
C ALA A 144 14.29 27.55 -21.54
N VAL A 145 14.49 26.39 -22.16
CA VAL A 145 14.49 25.08 -21.47
C VAL A 145 15.77 24.32 -21.80
N GLN A 146 16.57 24.06 -20.77
CA GLN A 146 17.85 23.36 -20.88
C GLN A 146 17.78 22.01 -20.15
N CYS A 147 18.17 20.93 -20.83
CA CYS A 147 18.45 19.65 -20.17
C CYS A 147 19.84 19.73 -19.54
N LEU A 148 19.94 19.52 -18.23
CA LEU A 148 21.20 19.65 -17.49
C LEU A 148 22.05 18.36 -17.53
N GLY A 149 21.46 17.25 -17.98
CA GLY A 149 22.12 15.97 -18.22
C GLY A 149 21.93 15.53 -19.67
N THR A 150 21.24 14.39 -19.86
CA THR A 150 20.92 13.86 -21.18
C THR A 150 19.84 14.70 -21.87
N GLU A 151 20.06 15.07 -23.13
CA GLU A 151 19.08 15.82 -23.92
C GLU A 151 17.75 15.05 -24.03
N GLY A 152 16.65 15.74 -23.76
CA GLY A 152 15.31 15.15 -23.74
C GLY A 152 14.92 14.47 -22.42
N TYR A 153 15.73 14.61 -21.37
CA TYR A 153 15.49 14.02 -20.04
C TYR A 153 15.74 15.04 -18.92
N PRO A 154 15.06 14.91 -17.75
CA PRO A 154 15.44 15.64 -16.54
C PRO A 154 16.86 15.30 -16.07
N PRO A 155 17.52 16.15 -15.26
CA PRO A 155 17.02 17.41 -14.69
C PRO A 155 16.97 18.56 -15.72
N LEU A 156 16.06 19.50 -15.50
CA LEU A 156 15.80 20.63 -16.40
C LEU A 156 16.08 21.97 -15.70
N ARG A 157 16.60 22.94 -16.46
CA ARG A 157 16.59 24.36 -16.08
C ARG A 157 15.62 25.12 -16.98
N LEU A 158 14.77 25.94 -16.36
CA LEU A 158 13.69 26.70 -17.00
C LEU A 158 13.90 28.19 -16.79
N GLY A 159 13.92 28.97 -17.87
CA GLY A 159 14.09 30.42 -17.84
C GLY A 159 15.54 30.88 -17.71
N THR A 160 15.74 32.18 -17.88
CA THR A 160 17.05 32.86 -17.83
C THR A 160 17.12 33.90 -16.72
N GLY A 161 16.08 34.01 -15.89
CA GLY A 161 15.91 35.10 -14.93
C GLY A 161 15.47 36.43 -15.55
N GLN A 162 15.19 36.47 -16.86
CA GLN A 162 14.68 37.64 -17.57
C GLN A 162 13.50 37.25 -18.46
N PRO A 163 12.51 38.13 -18.69
CA PRO A 163 11.43 37.86 -19.62
C PRO A 163 11.96 37.63 -21.04
N VAL A 164 11.37 36.67 -21.75
CA VAL A 164 11.66 36.38 -23.16
C VAL A 164 10.36 36.39 -23.98
N PRO A 165 10.39 36.92 -25.22
CA PRO A 165 9.20 36.97 -26.06
C PRO A 165 8.74 35.56 -26.45
N LEU A 166 7.43 35.30 -26.31
CA LEU A 166 6.82 34.03 -26.69
C LEU A 166 6.34 34.05 -28.15
N SER A 167 6.53 32.93 -28.85
CA SER A 167 6.07 32.71 -30.22
C SER A 167 4.70 32.03 -30.23
N LEU A 168 3.63 32.83 -30.12
CA LEU A 168 2.25 32.33 -29.96
C LEU A 168 1.41 32.33 -31.25
N GLY A 169 1.95 32.89 -32.35
CA GLY A 169 1.19 33.10 -33.60
C GLY A 169 1.07 31.88 -34.51
N ALA A 170 1.76 30.77 -34.21
CA ALA A 170 1.71 29.54 -34.99
C ALA A 170 1.26 28.36 -34.12
N PRO A 171 0.60 27.33 -34.69
CA PRO A 171 0.24 26.12 -33.94
C PRO A 171 1.48 25.42 -33.38
N ILE A 172 1.43 25.09 -32.09
CA ILE A 172 2.45 24.31 -31.39
C ILE A 172 2.29 22.86 -31.77
N ARG A 173 3.35 22.18 -32.19
CA ARG A 173 3.29 20.76 -32.54
C ARG A 173 3.80 19.89 -31.40
N VAL A 174 3.00 18.90 -31.02
CA VAL A 174 3.36 17.88 -30.01
C VAL A 174 2.98 16.49 -30.51
N ARG A 175 3.82 15.49 -30.24
CA ARG A 175 3.53 14.11 -30.60
C ARG A 175 2.40 13.52 -29.76
N GLY A 176 1.44 12.88 -30.42
CA GLY A 176 0.30 12.22 -29.79
C GLY A 176 0.54 10.76 -29.42
N ASP A 177 1.54 10.13 -30.01
CA ASP A 177 1.78 8.68 -30.01
C ASP A 177 2.77 8.21 -28.92
N VAL A 178 3.35 9.14 -28.16
CA VAL A 178 4.36 8.84 -27.12
C VAL A 178 3.77 8.89 -25.71
N SER A 179 3.17 10.02 -25.32
CA SER A 179 2.63 10.21 -23.96
C SER A 179 1.57 11.30 -23.90
N SER A 180 0.41 10.98 -23.33
CA SER A 180 -0.66 11.96 -23.06
C SER A 180 -0.27 13.04 -22.05
N GLN A 181 0.79 12.83 -21.26
CA GLN A 181 1.21 13.78 -20.24
C GLN A 181 1.83 15.05 -20.84
N PHE A 182 2.39 15.00 -22.06
CA PHE A 182 2.95 16.17 -22.73
C PHE A 182 1.85 17.11 -23.21
N LEU A 183 0.86 16.58 -23.94
CA LEU A 183 -0.32 17.35 -24.33
C LEU A 183 -1.09 17.86 -23.10
N THR A 184 -1.24 17.03 -22.05
CA THR A 184 -1.81 17.47 -20.77
C THR A 184 -1.07 18.68 -20.21
N ALA A 185 0.26 18.64 -20.13
CA ALA A 185 1.05 19.72 -19.57
C ALA A 185 0.87 21.03 -20.36
N LEU A 186 0.85 20.96 -21.69
CA LEU A 186 0.59 22.12 -22.55
C LEU A 186 -0.83 22.67 -22.35
N LEU A 187 -1.85 21.80 -22.33
CA LEU A 187 -3.24 22.21 -22.10
C LEU A 187 -3.44 22.92 -20.75
N LEU A 188 -2.73 22.48 -19.71
CA LEU A 188 -2.76 23.09 -18.38
C LEU A 188 -1.94 24.40 -18.29
N ALA A 189 -0.94 24.59 -19.14
CA ALA A 189 -0.02 25.72 -19.03
C ALA A 189 -0.38 26.89 -19.97
N LEU A 190 -0.83 26.60 -21.20
CA LEU A 190 -1.09 27.63 -22.22
C LEU A 190 -2.15 28.67 -21.86
N PRO A 191 -3.20 28.39 -21.04
CA PRO A 191 -4.12 29.42 -20.57
C PRO A 191 -3.42 30.59 -19.83
N LEU A 192 -2.21 30.38 -19.29
CA LEU A 192 -1.42 31.41 -18.61
C LEU A 192 -0.89 32.50 -19.55
N VAL A 193 -0.87 32.25 -20.86
CA VAL A 193 -0.28 33.15 -21.88
C VAL A 193 -1.24 33.44 -23.04
N SER A 194 -2.52 33.05 -22.93
CA SER A 194 -3.55 33.29 -23.95
C SER A 194 -4.35 34.59 -23.77
N GLU A 195 -3.85 35.57 -23.02
CA GLU A 195 -4.60 36.80 -22.70
C GLU A 195 -4.95 37.61 -23.95
N GLN A 196 -4.02 37.74 -24.90
CA GLN A 196 -4.16 38.61 -26.07
C GLN A 196 -4.63 37.88 -27.34
N GLN A 197 -4.42 36.57 -27.44
CA GLN A 197 -4.78 35.78 -28.62
C GLN A 197 -5.06 34.32 -28.26
N ALA A 198 -5.80 33.63 -29.14
CA ALA A 198 -6.02 32.21 -29.02
C ALA A 198 -4.74 31.44 -29.37
N ILE A 199 -4.51 30.31 -28.69
CA ILE A 199 -3.32 29.48 -28.90
C ILE A 199 -3.77 28.10 -29.38
N THR A 200 -3.11 27.59 -30.41
CA THR A 200 -3.47 26.31 -31.03
C THR A 200 -2.37 25.28 -30.81
N ILE A 201 -2.75 24.05 -30.49
CA ILE A 201 -1.89 22.86 -30.43
C ILE A 201 -2.33 21.90 -31.54
N ASP A 202 -1.39 21.49 -32.39
CA ASP A 202 -1.54 20.43 -33.37
C ASP A 202 -0.89 19.14 -32.85
N VAL A 203 -1.67 18.06 -32.77
CA VAL A 203 -1.20 16.73 -32.39
C VAL A 203 -0.67 16.00 -33.61
N VAL A 204 0.60 15.62 -33.56
CA VAL A 204 1.28 14.86 -34.61
C VAL A 204 1.10 13.36 -34.35
N GLY A 205 0.58 12.64 -35.35
CA GLY A 205 0.31 11.20 -35.25
C GLY A 205 -1.00 10.86 -34.55
N GLU A 206 -1.19 9.60 -34.20
CA GLU A 206 -2.37 9.16 -33.47
C GLU A 206 -2.26 9.48 -31.97
N LEU A 207 -3.27 10.16 -31.43
CA LEU A 207 -3.33 10.43 -30.00
C LEU A 207 -3.69 9.17 -29.23
N ILE A 208 -2.71 8.65 -28.47
CA ILE A 208 -2.91 7.57 -27.50
C ILE A 208 -3.41 8.12 -26.17
N SER A 209 -3.94 7.23 -25.31
CA SER A 209 -4.28 7.58 -23.92
C SER A 209 -5.27 8.77 -23.81
N ARG A 210 -6.19 8.85 -24.78
CA ARG A 210 -7.26 9.87 -24.89
C ARG A 210 -8.03 10.11 -23.58
N PRO A 211 -8.35 9.10 -22.76
CA PRO A 211 -8.99 9.30 -21.46
C PRO A 211 -8.33 10.33 -20.54
N TYR A 212 -6.99 10.38 -20.51
CA TYR A 212 -6.28 11.33 -19.66
C TYR A 212 -6.40 12.77 -20.16
N ILE A 213 -6.56 12.94 -21.47
CA ILE A 213 -6.85 14.24 -22.07
C ILE A 213 -8.28 14.65 -21.74
N GLU A 214 -9.25 13.73 -21.75
CA GLU A 214 -10.62 14.02 -21.33
C GLU A 214 -10.69 14.49 -19.87
N ILE A 215 -10.00 13.82 -18.95
CA ILE A 215 -9.89 14.28 -17.56
C ILE A 215 -9.37 15.72 -17.52
N THR A 216 -8.35 16.02 -18.32
CA THR A 216 -7.73 17.35 -18.37
C THR A 216 -8.71 18.41 -18.88
N LEU A 217 -9.43 18.13 -19.97
CA LEU A 217 -10.43 19.05 -20.53
C LEU A 217 -11.60 19.30 -19.56
N ASN A 218 -12.11 18.25 -18.92
CA ASN A 218 -13.18 18.37 -17.92
C ASN A 218 -12.74 19.22 -16.72
N LEU A 219 -11.50 19.02 -16.23
CA LEU A 219 -10.96 19.82 -15.14
C LEU A 219 -10.73 21.28 -15.56
N LEU A 220 -10.17 21.52 -16.76
CA LEU A 220 -10.00 22.88 -17.28
C LEU A 220 -11.33 23.64 -17.33
N GLU A 221 -12.40 22.99 -17.79
CA GLU A 221 -13.74 23.59 -17.84
C GLU A 221 -14.27 23.93 -16.43
N ARG A 222 -14.07 23.05 -15.44
CA ARG A 222 -14.40 23.35 -14.03
C ARG A 222 -13.61 24.52 -13.45
N PHE A 223 -12.43 24.79 -13.96
CA PHE A 223 -11.59 25.94 -13.61
C PHE A 223 -11.76 27.14 -14.56
N GLY A 224 -12.85 27.17 -15.35
CA GLY A 224 -13.25 28.32 -16.17
C GLY A 224 -12.62 28.39 -17.56
N VAL A 225 -11.86 27.38 -17.98
CA VAL A 225 -11.19 27.35 -19.28
C VAL A 225 -11.81 26.30 -20.19
N ARG A 226 -12.56 26.76 -21.20
CA ARG A 226 -13.18 25.86 -22.19
C ARG A 226 -12.33 25.74 -23.45
N VAL A 227 -11.52 24.69 -23.50
CA VAL A 227 -10.70 24.38 -24.69
C VAL A 227 -11.59 23.93 -25.84
N GLN A 228 -11.42 24.52 -27.01
CA GLN A 228 -12.07 24.08 -28.23
C GLN A 228 -11.28 22.90 -28.83
N ARG A 229 -11.99 21.90 -29.34
CA ARG A 229 -11.40 20.67 -29.82
C ARG A 229 -11.91 20.34 -31.22
N GLU A 230 -11.00 20.20 -32.16
CA GLU A 230 -11.24 19.71 -33.52
C GLU A 230 -10.72 18.27 -33.62
N GLY A 231 -11.63 17.31 -33.38
CA GLY A 231 -11.28 15.89 -33.29
C GLY A 231 -10.29 15.59 -32.16
N TRP A 232 -9.22 14.86 -32.45
CA TRP A 232 -8.10 14.64 -31.53
C TRP A 232 -6.78 15.21 -32.06
N GLN A 233 -6.86 15.90 -33.21
CA GLN A 233 -5.74 16.41 -33.97
C GLN A 233 -5.41 17.85 -33.59
N ARG A 234 -6.39 18.61 -33.07
CA ARG A 234 -6.19 20.03 -32.77
C ARG A 234 -6.99 20.49 -31.55
N PHE A 235 -6.32 21.31 -30.74
CA PHE A 235 -6.88 21.94 -29.53
C PHE A 235 -6.61 23.44 -29.57
N THR A 236 -7.62 24.25 -29.29
CA THR A 236 -7.52 25.70 -29.27
C THR A 236 -7.92 26.25 -27.91
N ILE A 237 -6.96 26.93 -27.26
CA ILE A 237 -7.18 27.68 -26.03
C ILE A 237 -7.70 29.07 -26.44
N PRO A 238 -8.93 29.47 -26.04
CA PRO A 238 -9.49 30.75 -26.43
C PRO A 238 -8.69 31.96 -25.88
N ALA A 239 -8.70 33.07 -26.63
CA ALA A 239 -8.17 34.34 -26.15
C ALA A 239 -8.90 34.79 -24.87
N GLY A 240 -8.15 35.38 -23.93
CA GLY A 240 -8.69 35.86 -22.66
C GLY A 240 -8.96 34.76 -21.62
N SER A 241 -8.56 33.51 -21.86
CA SER A 241 -8.71 32.43 -20.88
C SER A 241 -7.98 32.77 -19.59
N ARG A 242 -8.62 32.52 -18.44
CA ARG A 242 -8.06 32.69 -17.09
C ARG A 242 -8.58 31.61 -16.17
N TYR A 243 -7.75 31.14 -15.26
CA TYR A 243 -8.16 30.18 -14.24
C TYR A 243 -8.98 30.84 -13.15
N THR A 244 -10.14 30.26 -12.86
CA THR A 244 -11.04 30.65 -11.78
C THR A 244 -11.23 29.46 -10.86
N SER A 245 -11.03 29.67 -9.56
CA SER A 245 -11.30 28.62 -8.57
C SER A 245 -12.80 28.25 -8.58
N PRO A 246 -13.15 26.94 -8.58
CA PRO A 246 -14.52 26.49 -8.36
C PRO A 246 -14.98 26.65 -6.90
N GLY A 247 -14.11 27.17 -6.02
CA GLY A 247 -14.33 27.27 -4.58
C GLY A 247 -14.11 25.95 -3.87
N ARG A 248 -14.79 24.88 -4.31
CA ARG A 248 -14.66 23.52 -3.77
C ARG A 248 -14.69 22.48 -4.87
N ILE A 249 -13.83 21.47 -4.80
CA ILE A 249 -13.78 20.38 -5.78
C ILE A 249 -13.48 19.02 -5.11
N PRO A 250 -14.35 18.00 -5.29
CA PRO A 250 -14.03 16.64 -4.87
C PRO A 250 -13.14 15.94 -5.90
N VAL A 251 -12.22 15.11 -5.40
CA VAL A 251 -11.42 14.20 -6.19
C VAL A 251 -12.11 12.83 -6.21
N GLU A 252 -12.46 12.34 -7.40
CA GLU A 252 -13.02 10.99 -7.55
C GLU A 252 -12.00 9.91 -7.14
N GLY A 253 -12.49 8.78 -6.63
CA GLY A 253 -11.68 7.61 -6.36
C GLY A 253 -11.01 7.07 -7.63
N ASP A 254 -9.83 6.46 -7.50
CA ASP A 254 -9.01 6.10 -8.65
C ASP A 254 -9.60 4.94 -9.48
N ALA A 255 -10.05 5.22 -10.70
CA ALA A 255 -10.68 4.21 -11.56
C ALA A 255 -9.69 3.12 -11.99
N SER A 256 -8.39 3.44 -12.14
CA SER A 256 -7.38 2.41 -12.39
C SER A 256 -7.24 1.47 -11.20
N SER A 257 -7.24 2.00 -9.97
CA SER A 257 -7.17 1.19 -8.74
C SER A 257 -8.44 0.37 -8.49
N ALA A 258 -9.59 0.86 -8.95
CA ALA A 258 -10.83 0.10 -8.95
C ALA A 258 -10.70 -1.23 -9.70
N SER A 259 -9.88 -1.28 -10.76
CA SER A 259 -9.70 -2.48 -11.58
C SER A 259 -9.25 -3.69 -10.77
N TYR A 260 -8.39 -3.51 -9.77
CA TYR A 260 -7.91 -4.61 -8.92
C TYR A 260 -9.04 -5.24 -8.11
N PHE A 261 -9.97 -4.43 -7.60
CA PHE A 261 -11.10 -4.89 -6.81
C PHE A 261 -12.27 -5.38 -7.68
N ILE A 262 -12.40 -4.86 -8.91
CA ILE A 262 -13.27 -5.46 -9.93
C ILE A 262 -12.76 -6.86 -10.29
N ALA A 263 -11.45 -7.01 -10.53
CA ALA A 263 -10.84 -8.31 -10.82
C ALA A 263 -10.93 -9.25 -9.62
N LEU A 264 -10.72 -8.75 -8.40
CA LEU A 264 -10.91 -9.52 -7.17
C LEU A 264 -12.32 -10.12 -7.09
N GLY A 265 -13.36 -9.30 -7.30
CA GLY A 265 -14.75 -9.77 -7.30
C GLY A 265 -15.06 -10.72 -8.46
N ALA A 266 -14.33 -10.64 -9.58
CA ALA A 266 -14.47 -11.55 -10.72
C ALA A 266 -13.75 -12.89 -10.52
N ILE A 267 -12.62 -12.89 -9.81
CA ILE A 267 -11.77 -14.08 -9.59
C ILE A 267 -12.24 -14.86 -8.36
N ALA A 268 -12.41 -14.17 -7.24
CA ALA A 268 -12.66 -14.80 -5.96
C ALA A 268 -14.11 -15.29 -5.84
N PRO A 269 -14.35 -16.48 -5.25
CA PRO A 269 -15.66 -16.81 -4.74
C PRO A 269 -16.10 -15.79 -3.66
N PRO A 270 -17.41 -15.49 -3.55
CA PRO A 270 -17.92 -14.64 -2.47
C PRO A 270 -17.69 -15.30 -1.11
N THR A 271 -17.64 -14.49 -0.04
CA THR A 271 -17.65 -15.03 1.32
C THR A 271 -19.06 -15.52 1.69
N PRO A 272 -19.21 -16.44 2.67
CA PRO A 272 -20.54 -16.94 3.05
C PRO A 272 -21.53 -15.85 3.51
N SER A 273 -21.03 -14.71 4.00
CA SER A 273 -21.84 -13.62 4.55
C SER A 273 -21.95 -12.40 3.64
N LEU A 274 -21.13 -12.29 2.59
CA LEU A 274 -21.08 -11.11 1.72
C LEU A 274 -21.04 -11.55 0.25
N GLU A 275 -22.01 -11.06 -0.53
CA GLU A 275 -22.19 -11.41 -1.93
C GLU A 275 -21.20 -10.66 -2.85
N GLY A 276 -19.89 -10.77 -2.63
CA GLY A 276 -18.86 -10.18 -3.48
C GLY A 276 -18.34 -8.82 -2.99
N ILE A 277 -17.74 -8.06 -3.90
CA ILE A 277 -17.01 -6.81 -3.59
C ILE A 277 -17.84 -5.59 -3.96
N THR A 278 -17.95 -4.65 -3.03
CA THR A 278 -18.50 -3.32 -3.26
C THR A 278 -17.36 -2.31 -3.26
N ILE A 279 -17.31 -1.46 -4.29
CA ILE A 279 -16.33 -0.38 -4.42
C ILE A 279 -17.06 0.95 -4.23
N GLU A 280 -16.57 1.79 -3.33
CA GLU A 280 -17.05 3.16 -3.10
C GLU A 280 -16.02 4.19 -3.56
N GLY A 281 -16.50 5.36 -3.99
CA GLY A 281 -15.66 6.47 -4.49
C GLY A 281 -15.49 6.50 -6.00
N VAL A 282 -15.97 5.48 -6.73
CA VAL A 282 -16.04 5.48 -8.19
C VAL A 282 -17.23 4.64 -8.65
N GLY A 283 -17.87 5.04 -9.75
CA GLY A 283 -19.00 4.32 -10.34
C GLY A 283 -19.12 4.56 -11.84
N LEU A 284 -20.24 4.13 -12.42
CA LEU A 284 -20.49 4.13 -13.87
C LEU A 284 -20.53 5.53 -14.50
N ALA A 285 -20.62 6.58 -13.68
CA ALA A 285 -20.63 7.97 -14.13
C ALA A 285 -19.25 8.66 -14.04
N SER A 286 -18.18 7.94 -13.68
CA SER A 286 -16.84 8.52 -13.55
C SER A 286 -16.35 9.14 -14.85
N ILE A 287 -15.66 10.27 -14.74
CA ILE A 287 -15.00 10.93 -15.89
C ILE A 287 -13.70 10.22 -16.32
N GLN A 288 -13.22 9.27 -15.53
CA GLN A 288 -11.98 8.56 -15.77
C GLN A 288 -12.23 7.41 -16.75
N GLY A 289 -11.59 7.42 -17.92
CA GLY A 289 -11.86 6.39 -18.93
C GLY A 289 -11.51 4.95 -18.51
N ASP A 290 -10.63 4.78 -17.52
CA ASP A 290 -10.32 3.46 -16.93
C ASP A 290 -11.54 2.79 -16.29
N ILE A 291 -12.63 3.53 -16.01
CA ILE A 291 -13.91 2.94 -15.58
C ILE A 291 -14.46 1.93 -16.60
N ARG A 292 -14.08 2.06 -17.88
CA ARG A 292 -14.45 1.12 -18.94
C ARG A 292 -13.83 -0.27 -18.77
N PHE A 293 -12.93 -0.46 -17.79
CA PHE A 293 -12.51 -1.78 -17.35
C PHE A 293 -13.71 -2.67 -16.97
N VAL A 294 -14.81 -2.07 -16.49
CA VAL A 294 -16.08 -2.78 -16.25
C VAL A 294 -16.58 -3.50 -17.51
N GLU A 295 -16.46 -2.90 -18.69
CA GLU A 295 -16.86 -3.53 -19.96
C GLU A 295 -15.98 -4.75 -20.26
N ALA A 296 -14.67 -4.62 -20.11
CA ALA A 296 -13.71 -5.71 -20.33
C ALA A 296 -13.91 -6.87 -19.34
N ALA A 297 -14.11 -6.57 -18.05
CA ALA A 297 -14.37 -7.58 -17.03
C ALA A 297 -15.69 -8.33 -17.29
N ARG A 298 -16.75 -7.63 -17.74
CA ARG A 298 -18.00 -8.27 -18.17
C ARG A 298 -17.82 -9.20 -19.37
N LEU A 299 -16.98 -8.82 -20.35
CA LEU A 299 -16.63 -9.69 -21.48
C LEU A 299 -15.94 -10.98 -21.02
N MET A 300 -15.07 -10.89 -20.00
CA MET A 300 -14.46 -12.06 -19.35
C MET A 300 -15.44 -12.86 -18.48
N GLY A 301 -16.65 -12.35 -18.23
CA GLY A 301 -17.72 -13.05 -17.52
C GLY A 301 -18.01 -12.56 -16.10
N ALA A 302 -17.41 -11.46 -15.65
CA ALA A 302 -17.75 -10.86 -14.35
C ALA A 302 -19.18 -10.30 -14.34
N GLU A 303 -19.88 -10.44 -13.21
CA GLU A 303 -21.16 -9.79 -12.98
C GLU A 303 -20.93 -8.47 -12.25
N ILE A 304 -21.27 -7.36 -12.90
CA ILE A 304 -21.02 -6.02 -12.36
C ILE A 304 -22.30 -5.18 -12.47
N THR A 305 -22.76 -4.67 -11.35
CA THR A 305 -23.80 -3.62 -11.25
C THR A 305 -23.19 -2.36 -10.66
N GLY A 306 -23.78 -1.20 -10.89
CA GLY A 306 -23.21 0.04 -10.35
C GLY A 306 -24.15 1.23 -10.43
N GLU A 307 -23.80 2.24 -9.64
CA GLU A 307 -24.42 3.56 -9.58
C GLU A 307 -23.38 4.62 -9.99
N ALA A 308 -23.66 5.89 -9.76
CA ALA A 308 -22.76 6.98 -10.14
C ALA A 308 -21.40 6.94 -9.42
N ASN A 309 -21.37 6.57 -8.13
CA ASN A 309 -20.17 6.59 -7.28
C ASN A 309 -19.92 5.26 -6.53
N ARG A 310 -20.50 4.17 -7.05
CA ARG A 310 -20.42 2.84 -6.43
C ARG A 310 -20.48 1.75 -7.49
N LEU A 311 -19.70 0.69 -7.30
CA LEU A 311 -19.79 -0.55 -8.07
C LEU A 311 -20.01 -1.73 -7.13
N HIS A 312 -20.69 -2.76 -7.63
CA HIS A 312 -20.83 -4.04 -6.95
C HIS A 312 -20.51 -5.16 -7.93
N ILE A 313 -19.60 -6.05 -7.52
CA ILE A 313 -18.97 -7.05 -8.38
C ILE A 313 -19.11 -8.43 -7.74
N ARG A 314 -19.58 -9.38 -8.55
CA ARG A 314 -19.68 -10.79 -8.24
C ARG A 314 -19.01 -11.62 -9.32
N ARG A 315 -18.51 -12.79 -8.92
CA ARG A 315 -18.02 -13.79 -9.85
C ARG A 315 -19.20 -14.35 -10.65
N GLY A 316 -19.16 -14.14 -11.96
CA GLY A 316 -20.11 -14.72 -12.90
C GLY A 316 -19.58 -16.01 -13.50
N ALA A 317 -19.30 -16.01 -14.81
CA ALA A 317 -18.78 -17.20 -15.50
C ALA A 317 -17.41 -17.61 -14.93
N TRP A 318 -17.25 -18.92 -14.69
CA TRP A 318 -16.01 -19.50 -14.19
C TRP A 318 -15.69 -20.83 -14.91
N PRO A 319 -14.45 -21.07 -15.37
CA PRO A 319 -13.34 -20.11 -15.46
C PRO A 319 -13.71 -18.84 -16.24
N LEU A 320 -12.91 -17.78 -16.11
CA LEU A 320 -13.15 -16.55 -16.88
C LEU A 320 -13.06 -16.86 -18.39
N LYS A 321 -13.63 -16.02 -19.23
CA LYS A 321 -13.53 -16.15 -20.69
C LYS A 321 -12.32 -15.40 -21.21
N ALA A 322 -11.52 -16.03 -22.06
CA ALA A 322 -10.47 -15.32 -22.78
C ALA A 322 -11.07 -14.27 -23.73
N ILE A 323 -10.34 -13.16 -23.91
CA ILE A 323 -10.75 -12.04 -24.76
C ILE A 323 -9.63 -11.61 -25.70
N ASP A 324 -9.99 -11.00 -26.83
CA ASP A 324 -9.08 -10.22 -27.67
C ASP A 324 -9.55 -8.76 -27.68
N LEU A 325 -8.77 -7.86 -27.07
CA LEU A 325 -9.20 -6.50 -26.78
C LEU A 325 -8.16 -5.46 -27.18
N ASP A 326 -8.62 -4.37 -27.81
CA ASP A 326 -7.86 -3.11 -27.91
C ASP A 326 -7.95 -2.37 -26.57
N CYS A 327 -6.80 -2.16 -25.93
CA CYS A 327 -6.72 -1.58 -24.59
C CYS A 327 -6.33 -0.10 -24.57
N ASN A 328 -6.31 0.61 -25.70
CA ASN A 328 -5.92 2.02 -25.77
C ASN A 328 -6.78 2.94 -24.89
N HIS A 329 -8.03 2.54 -24.66
CA HIS A 329 -9.00 3.27 -23.85
C HIS A 329 -8.90 3.01 -22.34
N ILE A 330 -8.17 1.99 -21.91
CA ILE A 330 -7.99 1.61 -20.50
C ILE A 330 -6.53 1.20 -20.22
N PRO A 331 -5.53 1.97 -20.69
CA PRO A 331 -4.17 1.47 -20.81
C PRO A 331 -3.59 1.08 -19.45
N ASP A 332 -3.89 1.81 -18.39
CA ASP A 332 -3.35 1.52 -17.06
C ASP A 332 -4.10 0.36 -16.37
N ALA A 333 -5.44 0.35 -16.44
CA ALA A 333 -6.26 -0.75 -15.91
C ALA A 333 -6.11 -2.08 -16.67
N ALA A 334 -5.68 -2.07 -17.93
CA ALA A 334 -5.51 -3.28 -18.73
C ALA A 334 -4.42 -4.24 -18.20
N MET A 335 -3.50 -3.78 -17.35
CA MET A 335 -2.55 -4.68 -16.65
C MET A 335 -3.30 -5.70 -15.78
N THR A 336 -4.43 -5.30 -15.21
CA THR A 336 -5.24 -6.20 -14.39
C THR A 336 -5.88 -7.31 -15.23
N LEU A 337 -6.22 -7.05 -16.51
CA LEU A 337 -6.71 -8.08 -17.44
C LEU A 337 -5.65 -9.15 -17.71
N ALA A 338 -4.37 -8.79 -17.71
CA ALA A 338 -3.28 -9.75 -17.90
C ALA A 338 -3.23 -10.79 -16.77
N VAL A 339 -3.50 -10.38 -15.52
CA VAL A 339 -3.59 -11.34 -14.40
C VAL A 339 -4.92 -12.09 -14.39
N MET A 340 -6.03 -11.45 -14.77
CA MET A 340 -7.31 -12.16 -14.97
C MET A 340 -7.18 -13.27 -16.03
N ALA A 341 -6.33 -13.09 -17.05
CA ALA A 341 -6.07 -14.10 -18.07
C ALA A 341 -5.45 -15.40 -17.53
N LEU A 342 -4.78 -15.37 -16.37
CA LEU A 342 -4.28 -16.57 -15.71
C LEU A 342 -5.41 -17.51 -15.24
N TYR A 343 -6.63 -16.96 -15.11
CA TYR A 343 -7.83 -17.67 -14.68
C TYR A 343 -8.85 -17.89 -15.81
N ALA A 344 -8.49 -17.54 -17.04
CA ALA A 344 -9.38 -17.64 -18.18
C ALA A 344 -9.32 -19.03 -18.84
N ASP A 345 -10.37 -19.41 -19.56
CA ASP A 345 -10.35 -20.50 -20.53
C ASP A 345 -9.99 -19.93 -21.91
N GLY A 346 -8.87 -20.37 -22.46
CA GLY A 346 -8.28 -19.90 -23.71
C GLY A 346 -7.19 -18.82 -23.55
N THR A 347 -6.70 -18.30 -24.67
CA THR A 347 -5.64 -17.29 -24.73
C THR A 347 -6.22 -15.88 -24.81
N THR A 348 -5.92 -15.04 -23.81
CA THR A 348 -6.28 -13.62 -23.84
C THR A 348 -5.22 -12.81 -24.60
N THR A 349 -5.66 -11.92 -25.50
CA THR A 349 -4.80 -11.02 -26.28
C THR A 349 -5.15 -9.56 -25.96
N LEU A 350 -4.19 -8.80 -25.46
CA LEU A 350 -4.32 -7.36 -25.20
C LEU A 350 -3.48 -6.59 -26.21
N ARG A 351 -4.11 -5.75 -27.04
CA ARG A 351 -3.48 -5.01 -28.15
C ARG A 351 -3.45 -3.50 -27.90
N ASN A 352 -2.69 -2.79 -28.72
CA ASN A 352 -2.60 -1.32 -28.74
C ASN A 352 -2.11 -0.74 -27.39
N ILE A 353 -1.13 -1.41 -26.79
CA ILE A 353 -0.52 -1.08 -25.49
C ILE A 353 0.94 -0.67 -25.62
N ALA A 354 1.41 -0.22 -26.80
CA ALA A 354 2.80 0.22 -27.00
C ALA A 354 3.29 1.22 -25.93
N SER A 355 2.38 2.07 -25.44
CA SER A 355 2.66 3.05 -24.39
C SER A 355 3.17 2.45 -23.07
N TRP A 356 2.91 1.16 -22.80
CA TRP A 356 3.40 0.43 -21.63
C TRP A 356 4.91 0.36 -21.54
N ARG A 357 5.60 0.40 -22.68
CA ARG A 357 7.07 0.28 -22.73
C ARG A 357 7.81 1.49 -22.18
N VAL A 358 7.14 2.64 -22.13
CA VAL A 358 7.75 3.95 -21.80
C VAL A 358 7.15 4.57 -20.52
N LYS A 359 6.56 3.74 -19.63
CA LYS A 359 5.96 4.20 -18.36
C LYS A 359 7.00 4.24 -17.24
N GLU A 360 6.68 3.66 -16.08
CA GLU A 360 7.58 3.57 -14.93
C GLU A 360 8.65 2.49 -15.16
N THR A 361 8.27 1.42 -15.85
CA THR A 361 9.11 0.34 -16.40
C THR A 361 8.60 -0.04 -17.81
N ASP A 362 9.26 -0.97 -18.50
CA ASP A 362 8.64 -1.65 -19.63
C ASP A 362 7.59 -2.65 -19.10
N ARG A 363 6.34 -2.19 -19.01
CA ARG A 363 5.26 -2.97 -18.41
C ARG A 363 4.89 -4.20 -19.24
N ILE A 364 5.11 -4.23 -20.55
CA ILE A 364 4.85 -5.44 -21.35
C ILE A 364 5.83 -6.53 -20.92
N GLN A 365 7.13 -6.17 -20.89
CA GLN A 365 8.17 -7.11 -20.48
C GLN A 365 8.00 -7.56 -19.03
N ALA A 366 7.70 -6.64 -18.12
CA ALA A 366 7.45 -6.96 -16.72
C ALA A 366 6.26 -7.93 -16.58
N MET A 367 5.09 -7.59 -17.11
CA MET A 367 3.91 -8.46 -17.01
C MET A 367 4.17 -9.84 -17.63
N ALA A 368 4.90 -9.91 -18.74
CA ALA A 368 5.23 -11.17 -19.39
C ALA A 368 6.20 -12.02 -18.57
N ALA A 369 7.26 -11.42 -18.01
CA ALA A 369 8.21 -12.12 -17.14
C ALA A 369 7.51 -12.68 -15.90
N GLU A 370 6.70 -11.86 -15.24
CA GLU A 370 6.02 -12.22 -14.00
C GLU A 370 4.88 -13.24 -14.22
N CYS A 371 4.13 -13.16 -15.33
CA CYS A 371 3.14 -14.20 -15.68
C CYS A 371 3.80 -15.57 -15.92
N ARG A 372 4.96 -15.61 -16.57
CA ARG A 372 5.69 -16.87 -16.83
C ARG A 372 6.13 -17.56 -15.53
N LYS A 373 6.37 -16.83 -14.44
CA LYS A 373 6.71 -17.41 -13.12
C LYS A 373 5.58 -18.26 -12.52
N PHE A 374 4.34 -18.07 -12.97
CA PHE A 374 3.18 -18.88 -12.58
C PHE A 374 2.93 -20.07 -13.52
N GLY A 375 3.78 -20.29 -14.53
CA GLY A 375 3.64 -21.35 -15.52
C GLY A 375 2.84 -20.96 -16.76
N ALA A 376 2.44 -19.70 -16.90
CA ALA A 376 1.69 -19.23 -18.07
C ALA A 376 2.56 -19.21 -19.33
N THR A 377 1.96 -19.49 -20.49
CA THR A 377 2.62 -19.27 -21.78
C THR A 377 2.31 -17.86 -22.26
N VAL A 378 3.37 -17.06 -22.47
CA VAL A 378 3.23 -15.64 -22.83
C VAL A 378 3.98 -15.31 -24.11
N GLU A 379 3.26 -14.76 -25.09
CA GLU A 379 3.81 -14.11 -26.28
C GLU A 379 3.70 -12.58 -26.10
N GLU A 380 4.75 -11.84 -26.47
CA GLU A 380 4.75 -10.39 -26.39
C GLU A 380 5.34 -9.79 -27.66
N GLY A 381 4.79 -8.66 -28.11
CA GLY A 381 5.27 -7.90 -29.26
C GLY A 381 5.32 -6.41 -28.94
N ALA A 382 5.61 -5.58 -29.95
CA ALA A 382 5.85 -4.14 -29.74
C ALA A 382 4.70 -3.43 -28.99
N ASP A 383 3.46 -3.83 -29.23
CA ASP A 383 2.24 -3.18 -28.74
C ASP A 383 1.17 -4.17 -28.25
N PHE A 384 1.54 -5.42 -27.97
CA PHE A 384 0.61 -6.44 -27.49
C PHE A 384 1.25 -7.44 -26.52
N ILE A 385 0.39 -8.10 -25.74
CA ILE A 385 0.72 -9.29 -24.94
C ILE A 385 -0.39 -10.34 -25.10
N ARG A 386 -0.01 -11.61 -25.24
CA ARG A 386 -0.93 -12.76 -25.26
C ARG A 386 -0.58 -13.71 -24.14
N ILE A 387 -1.58 -14.08 -23.34
CA ILE A 387 -1.40 -14.88 -22.14
C ILE A 387 -2.33 -16.08 -22.25
N THR A 388 -1.72 -17.27 -22.25
CA THR A 388 -2.42 -18.54 -22.10
C THR A 388 -2.20 -19.01 -20.65
N PRO A 389 -3.28 -19.31 -19.92
CA PRO A 389 -3.21 -19.71 -18.51
C PRO A 389 -2.31 -20.95 -18.31
N PRO A 390 -1.70 -21.10 -17.12
CA PRO A 390 -0.93 -22.30 -16.80
C PRO A 390 -1.82 -23.55 -16.73
N THR A 391 -1.33 -24.69 -17.25
CA THR A 391 -1.92 -26.00 -16.94
C THR A 391 -1.51 -26.48 -15.55
N HIS A 392 -0.35 -26.03 -15.07
CA HIS A 392 0.20 -26.29 -13.74
C HIS A 392 0.73 -24.99 -13.16
N TRP A 393 0.16 -24.57 -12.03
CA TRP A 393 0.60 -23.38 -11.33
C TRP A 393 1.91 -23.63 -10.59
N THR A 394 2.77 -22.62 -10.56
CA THR A 394 3.99 -22.56 -9.76
C THR A 394 3.95 -21.33 -8.84
N THR A 395 4.71 -21.39 -7.74
CA THR A 395 4.90 -20.24 -6.85
C THR A 395 5.72 -19.16 -7.55
N GLY A 396 5.36 -17.89 -7.39
CA GLY A 396 6.07 -16.75 -7.97
C GLY A 396 6.57 -15.77 -6.92
N SER A 397 7.87 -15.42 -6.97
CA SER A 397 8.42 -14.19 -6.35
C SER A 397 8.38 -13.07 -7.37
N ILE A 398 7.57 -12.06 -7.11
CA ILE A 398 7.20 -11.04 -8.06
C ILE A 398 8.07 -9.83 -7.91
N HIS A 399 8.89 -9.58 -8.93
CA HIS A 399 9.67 -8.36 -9.01
C HIS A 399 8.76 -7.22 -9.45
N THR A 400 8.69 -6.16 -8.66
CA THR A 400 7.72 -5.08 -8.90
C THR A 400 8.24 -3.98 -9.80
N TYR A 401 9.56 -3.91 -10.05
CA TYR A 401 10.20 -2.90 -10.91
C TYR A 401 9.97 -1.45 -10.44
N ASP A 402 9.72 -1.24 -9.14
CA ASP A 402 9.21 0.04 -8.60
C ASP A 402 7.91 0.49 -9.31
N ASP A 403 7.11 -0.45 -9.84
CA ASP A 403 5.82 -0.18 -10.47
C ASP A 403 4.68 -0.75 -9.61
N HIS A 404 4.03 0.15 -8.88
CA HIS A 404 2.87 -0.13 -8.04
C HIS A 404 1.79 -0.97 -8.73
N ARG A 405 1.60 -0.84 -10.05
CA ARG A 405 0.58 -1.60 -10.79
C ARG A 405 0.94 -3.08 -10.90
N VAL A 406 2.23 -3.40 -11.05
CA VAL A 406 2.71 -4.80 -11.10
C VAL A 406 2.40 -5.48 -9.76
N ALA A 407 2.76 -4.83 -8.64
CA ALA A 407 2.50 -5.34 -7.29
C ALA A 407 1.01 -5.63 -7.05
N MET A 408 0.13 -4.65 -7.36
CA MET A 408 -1.31 -4.77 -7.14
C MET A 408 -1.98 -5.76 -8.10
N CYS A 409 -1.49 -5.87 -9.34
CA CYS A 409 -2.02 -6.88 -10.27
C CYS A 409 -1.71 -8.29 -9.77
N PHE A 410 -0.44 -8.57 -9.43
CA PHE A 410 -0.02 -9.93 -9.09
C PHE A 410 -0.38 -10.38 -7.69
N SER A 411 -0.82 -9.49 -6.80
CA SER A 411 -1.46 -9.89 -5.53
C SER A 411 -2.67 -10.83 -5.77
N LEU A 412 -3.39 -10.62 -6.88
CA LEU A 412 -4.56 -11.40 -7.27
C LEU A 412 -4.22 -12.83 -7.71
N ALA A 413 -2.95 -13.13 -8.00
CA ALA A 413 -2.49 -14.49 -8.30
C ALA A 413 -2.56 -15.42 -7.06
N ALA A 414 -2.75 -14.87 -5.86
CA ALA A 414 -2.90 -15.65 -4.62
C ALA A 414 -4.20 -16.48 -4.56
N PHE A 415 -5.14 -16.28 -5.50
CA PHE A 415 -6.35 -17.12 -5.68
C PHE A 415 -6.14 -18.32 -6.60
N ASN A 416 -4.89 -18.64 -6.96
CA ASN A 416 -4.57 -19.74 -7.87
C ASN A 416 -5.16 -21.07 -7.39
N ALA A 417 -5.60 -21.89 -8.34
CA ALA A 417 -6.29 -23.15 -8.05
C ALA A 417 -5.40 -24.22 -7.40
N ALA A 418 -4.07 -24.02 -7.38
CA ALA A 418 -3.13 -24.95 -6.75
C ALA A 418 -2.90 -24.65 -5.26
N GLY A 419 -3.48 -23.58 -4.71
CA GLY A 419 -3.29 -23.22 -3.30
C GLY A 419 -1.84 -22.87 -2.98
N LEU A 420 -1.15 -22.18 -3.90
CA LEU A 420 0.25 -21.78 -3.74
C LEU A 420 0.37 -20.32 -3.28
N PRO A 421 1.32 -19.97 -2.40
CA PRO A 421 1.54 -18.58 -1.99
C PRO A 421 2.18 -17.74 -3.10
N VAL A 422 2.07 -16.42 -2.97
CA VAL A 422 2.69 -15.42 -3.85
C VAL A 422 3.57 -14.48 -3.03
N ARG A 423 4.81 -14.26 -3.47
CA ARG A 423 5.69 -13.25 -2.86
C ARG A 423 5.67 -11.99 -3.70
N ILE A 424 5.42 -10.84 -3.08
CA ILE A 424 5.53 -9.52 -3.72
C ILE A 424 6.80 -8.84 -3.19
N GLU A 425 7.78 -8.59 -4.06
CA GLU A 425 9.00 -7.85 -3.70
C GLU A 425 8.72 -6.34 -3.64
N ASP A 426 9.32 -5.64 -2.68
CA ASP A 426 9.13 -4.19 -2.47
C ASP A 426 7.64 -3.75 -2.44
N PRO A 427 6.81 -4.33 -1.55
CA PRO A 427 5.38 -4.02 -1.47
C PRO A 427 5.07 -2.55 -1.22
N LYS A 428 6.00 -1.78 -0.63
CA LYS A 428 5.84 -0.33 -0.39
C LYS A 428 5.64 0.48 -1.67
N CYS A 429 6.03 -0.03 -2.85
CA CYS A 429 5.89 0.69 -4.11
C CYS A 429 4.43 1.10 -4.39
N VAL A 430 3.43 0.41 -3.81
CA VAL A 430 2.00 0.77 -3.90
C VAL A 430 1.68 2.15 -3.31
N GLY A 431 2.54 2.71 -2.45
CA GLY A 431 2.44 4.04 -1.87
C GLY A 431 2.29 5.19 -2.88
N LYS A 432 2.66 4.96 -4.14
CA LYS A 432 2.45 5.91 -5.23
C LYS A 432 0.98 6.20 -5.54
N THR A 433 0.07 5.24 -5.32
CA THR A 433 -1.36 5.41 -5.68
C THR A 433 -2.34 4.87 -4.65
N PHE A 434 -1.94 3.87 -3.86
CA PHE A 434 -2.81 3.22 -2.88
C PHE A 434 -1.97 2.75 -1.67
N PRO A 435 -1.59 3.69 -0.78
CA PRO A 435 -0.73 3.44 0.40
C PRO A 435 -1.07 2.22 1.26
N ASP A 436 -2.34 1.93 1.44
CA ASP A 436 -2.91 0.88 2.29
C ASP A 436 -3.57 -0.23 1.47
N TYR A 437 -3.08 -0.46 0.24
CA TYR A 437 -3.64 -1.44 -0.68
C TYR A 437 -3.69 -2.86 -0.10
N PHE A 438 -2.59 -3.35 0.48
CA PHE A 438 -2.52 -4.74 0.97
C PHE A 438 -3.38 -4.92 2.22
N GLU A 439 -3.43 -3.92 3.10
CA GLU A 439 -4.36 -3.87 4.22
C GLU A 439 -5.81 -3.95 3.73
N THR A 440 -6.19 -3.10 2.77
CA THR A 440 -7.53 -3.10 2.16
C THR A 440 -7.84 -4.45 1.49
N LEU A 441 -6.86 -5.07 0.81
CA LEU A 441 -7.00 -6.39 0.22
C LEU A 441 -7.28 -7.45 1.29
N PHE A 442 -6.51 -7.48 2.38
CA PHE A 442 -6.67 -8.45 3.45
C PHE A 442 -7.97 -8.27 4.24
N ASP A 443 -8.47 -7.05 4.40
CA ASP A 443 -9.75 -6.78 5.07
C ASP A 443 -10.93 -7.47 4.38
N VAL A 444 -10.91 -7.51 3.04
CA VAL A 444 -11.97 -8.12 2.23
C VAL A 444 -11.68 -9.56 1.79
N CYS A 445 -10.48 -10.09 2.04
CA CYS A 445 -10.11 -11.46 1.68
C CYS A 445 -10.13 -12.41 2.89
N ARG A 446 -10.32 -13.70 2.62
CA ARG A 446 -10.15 -14.77 3.60
C ARG A 446 -9.30 -15.88 2.99
N ALA A 447 -8.46 -16.49 3.82
CA ALA A 447 -7.72 -17.70 3.53
C ALA A 447 -8.20 -18.84 4.42
N ASP A 448 -7.91 -20.09 4.03
CA ASP A 448 -7.97 -21.20 4.99
C ASP A 448 -6.99 -20.89 6.13
N PRO A 449 -7.43 -20.89 7.41
CA PRO A 449 -6.52 -20.69 8.53
C PRO A 449 -5.27 -21.56 8.44
N ALA A 450 -5.38 -22.82 8.00
CA ALA A 450 -4.24 -23.73 7.87
C ALA A 450 -3.14 -23.21 6.92
N HIS A 451 -3.49 -22.37 5.95
CA HIS A 451 -2.55 -21.75 5.01
C HIS A 451 -1.93 -20.44 5.53
N ILE A 452 -2.49 -19.83 6.58
CA ILE A 452 -1.92 -18.63 7.18
C ILE A 452 -0.72 -19.05 8.03
N PRO A 453 0.52 -18.66 7.71
CA PRO A 453 1.71 -19.11 8.42
C PRO A 453 1.75 -18.60 9.86
N VAL A 454 2.24 -19.46 10.77
CA VAL A 454 2.49 -19.13 12.18
C VAL A 454 3.93 -19.46 12.53
N ILE A 455 4.64 -18.50 13.12
CA ILE A 455 5.94 -18.71 13.76
C ILE A 455 5.73 -18.69 15.28
N CYS A 456 6.02 -19.80 15.95
CA CYS A 456 5.96 -19.86 17.41
C CYS A 456 7.32 -19.56 18.03
N VAL A 457 7.34 -18.70 19.03
CA VAL A 457 8.53 -18.40 19.84
C VAL A 457 8.22 -18.68 21.31
N ASP A 458 8.52 -19.90 21.75
CA ASP A 458 8.34 -20.33 23.12
C ASP A 458 9.61 -20.17 23.94
N GLY A 459 9.48 -19.95 25.24
CA GLY A 459 10.64 -19.92 26.13
C GLY A 459 10.31 -19.43 27.54
N PRO A 460 11.31 -19.50 28.46
CA PRO A 460 11.14 -19.00 29.81
C PRO A 460 10.93 -17.48 29.85
N THR A 461 10.48 -16.98 30.99
CA THR A 461 10.37 -15.54 31.19
C THR A 461 11.73 -14.86 31.12
N ALA A 462 11.76 -13.64 30.60
CA ALA A 462 12.95 -12.80 30.44
C ALA A 462 14.02 -13.35 29.48
N SER A 463 13.71 -14.36 28.64
CA SER A 463 14.60 -14.82 27.56
C SER A 463 14.75 -13.82 26.39
N GLY A 464 13.88 -12.81 26.31
CA GLY A 464 13.85 -11.86 25.20
C GLY A 464 12.84 -12.19 24.10
N LYS A 465 12.00 -13.22 24.30
CA LYS A 465 11.02 -13.70 23.31
C LYS A 465 10.08 -12.63 22.76
N GLY A 466 9.56 -11.74 23.60
CA GLY A 466 8.63 -10.69 23.15
C GLY A 466 9.32 -9.66 22.26
N THR A 467 10.56 -9.28 22.58
CA THR A 467 11.35 -8.39 21.73
C THR A 467 11.68 -9.06 20.40
N LEU A 468 12.19 -10.30 20.44
CA LEU A 468 12.50 -11.06 19.23
C LEU A 468 11.27 -11.23 18.32
N SER A 469 10.13 -11.59 18.90
CA SER A 469 8.89 -11.84 18.16
C SER A 469 8.34 -10.58 17.51
N ALA A 470 8.41 -9.44 18.21
CA ALA A 470 8.00 -8.16 17.64
C ALA A 470 8.88 -7.74 16.45
N GLU A 471 10.21 -7.90 16.56
CA GLU A 471 11.13 -7.59 15.46
C GLU A 471 10.91 -8.50 14.25
N VAL A 472 10.74 -9.82 14.47
CA VAL A 472 10.43 -10.78 13.40
C VAL A 472 9.08 -10.46 12.75
N ALA A 473 8.04 -10.16 13.53
CA ALA A 473 6.73 -9.78 13.03
C ALA A 473 6.81 -8.52 12.16
N ASN A 474 7.50 -7.48 12.63
CA ASN A 474 7.71 -6.25 11.88
C ASN A 474 8.45 -6.48 10.55
N ARG A 475 9.49 -7.33 10.57
CA ARG A 475 10.31 -7.62 9.37
C ARG A 475 9.53 -8.38 8.29
N LEU A 476 8.58 -9.22 8.70
CA LEU A 476 7.74 -10.03 7.80
C LEU A 476 6.38 -9.39 7.49
N GLY A 477 5.99 -8.33 8.20
CA GLY A 477 4.65 -7.76 8.14
C GLY A 477 3.57 -8.65 8.78
N TYR A 478 3.94 -9.51 9.72
CA TYR A 478 3.01 -10.43 10.37
C TYR A 478 2.35 -9.78 11.59
N HIS A 479 1.19 -10.30 11.97
CA HIS A 479 0.58 -9.98 13.25
C HIS A 479 1.44 -10.54 14.41
N LEU A 480 1.31 -9.94 15.59
CA LEU A 480 2.00 -10.36 16.79
C LEU A 480 0.99 -10.79 17.86
N LEU A 481 1.21 -11.96 18.46
CA LEU A 481 0.53 -12.40 19.67
C LEU A 481 1.54 -12.54 20.82
N ASP A 482 1.49 -11.63 21.80
CA ASP A 482 2.07 -11.87 23.14
C ASP A 482 1.02 -12.60 23.97
N SER A 483 1.05 -13.94 23.97
CA SER A 483 0.09 -14.72 24.75
C SER A 483 0.20 -14.44 26.25
N GLY A 484 1.38 -14.03 26.74
CA GLY A 484 1.56 -13.62 28.12
C GLY A 484 0.77 -12.37 28.48
N ALA A 485 0.54 -11.45 27.53
CA ALA A 485 -0.28 -10.26 27.74
C ALA A 485 -1.74 -10.61 28.02
N LEU A 486 -2.28 -11.63 27.35
CA LEU A 486 -3.65 -12.11 27.57
C LEU A 486 -3.84 -12.61 29.01
N TYR A 487 -2.91 -13.42 29.53
CA TYR A 487 -2.99 -13.87 30.93
C TYR A 487 -2.80 -12.72 31.93
N ARG A 488 -2.01 -11.69 31.59
CA ARG A 488 -1.88 -10.48 32.42
C ARG A 488 -3.19 -9.68 32.43
N LEU A 489 -3.88 -9.61 31.29
CA LEU A 489 -5.22 -9.00 31.18
C LEU A 489 -6.24 -9.73 32.03
N VAL A 490 -6.27 -11.07 32.00
CA VAL A 490 -7.14 -11.87 32.89
C VAL A 490 -6.84 -11.55 34.35
N GLY A 491 -5.57 -11.54 34.76
CA GLY A 491 -5.19 -11.21 36.13
C GLY A 491 -5.62 -9.79 36.56
N LEU A 492 -5.49 -8.81 35.67
CA LEU A 492 -5.93 -7.44 35.92
C LEU A 492 -7.46 -7.33 36.01
N ALA A 493 -8.18 -7.97 35.08
CA ALA A 493 -9.64 -7.99 35.05
C ALA A 493 -10.21 -8.72 36.29
N ALA A 494 -9.59 -9.83 36.69
CA ALA A 494 -9.93 -10.54 37.92
C ALA A 494 -9.81 -9.63 39.14
N GLY A 495 -8.72 -8.86 39.25
CA GLY A 495 -8.53 -7.88 40.34
C GLY A 495 -9.62 -6.80 40.36
N LYS A 496 -10.01 -6.28 39.19
CA LYS A 496 -11.13 -5.32 39.07
C LYS A 496 -12.48 -5.94 39.47
N ALA A 497 -12.67 -7.23 39.18
CA ALA A 497 -13.88 -7.98 39.54
C ALA A 497 -13.88 -8.48 41.00
N GLY A 498 -12.86 -8.15 41.81
CA GLY A 498 -12.73 -8.61 43.19
C GLY A 498 -12.42 -10.11 43.32
N LEU A 499 -11.95 -10.74 42.25
CA LEU A 499 -11.57 -12.16 42.24
C LEU A 499 -10.13 -12.33 42.69
N SER A 500 -9.93 -13.16 43.71
CA SER A 500 -8.59 -13.56 44.12
C SER A 500 -7.94 -14.47 43.08
N THR A 501 -6.63 -14.31 42.92
CA THR A 501 -5.80 -15.16 42.05
C THR A 501 -4.74 -15.92 42.85
N THR A 502 -4.84 -15.98 44.18
CA THR A 502 -3.87 -16.72 45.02
C THR A 502 -3.89 -18.21 44.70
N LEU A 503 -2.79 -18.92 44.97
CA LEU A 503 -2.72 -20.35 44.66
C LEU A 503 -3.72 -21.21 45.44
N GLU A 504 -4.10 -20.78 46.65
CA GLU A 504 -5.08 -21.46 47.50
C GLU A 504 -6.49 -21.29 46.92
N ASP A 505 -6.88 -20.06 46.61
CA ASP A 505 -8.21 -19.76 46.06
C ASP A 505 -8.42 -20.38 44.66
N LEU A 506 -7.34 -20.53 43.88
CA LEU A 506 -7.41 -21.17 42.56
C LEU A 506 -7.64 -22.69 42.59
N GLN A 507 -7.56 -23.32 43.77
CA GLN A 507 -7.93 -24.74 43.91
C GLN A 507 -9.44 -24.94 44.01
N ASP A 508 -10.20 -23.88 44.31
CA ASP A 508 -11.65 -23.90 44.30
C ASP A 508 -12.19 -23.94 42.86
N PRO A 509 -12.93 -25.00 42.45
CA PRO A 509 -13.50 -25.08 41.11
C PRO A 509 -14.44 -23.92 40.76
N GLU A 510 -15.17 -23.36 41.73
CA GLU A 510 -16.06 -22.23 41.48
C GLU A 510 -15.27 -20.97 41.14
N GLN A 511 -14.20 -20.70 41.90
CA GLN A 511 -13.30 -19.57 41.64
C GLN A 511 -12.58 -19.72 40.29
N ALA A 512 -12.13 -20.93 39.96
CA ALA A 512 -11.52 -21.25 38.66
C ALA A 512 -12.49 -21.01 37.50
N GLN A 513 -13.76 -21.41 37.64
CA GLN A 513 -14.78 -21.18 36.64
C GLN A 513 -15.07 -19.68 36.44
N ARG A 514 -15.23 -18.92 37.53
CA ARG A 514 -15.45 -17.46 37.46
C ARG A 514 -14.31 -16.73 36.75
N LEU A 515 -13.08 -17.19 36.92
CA LEU A 515 -11.93 -16.66 36.17
C LEU A 515 -11.98 -17.02 34.68
N GLY A 516 -12.43 -18.24 34.34
CA GLY A 516 -12.74 -18.63 32.97
C GLY A 516 -13.77 -17.71 32.33
N ASP A 517 -14.85 -17.38 33.04
CA ASP A 517 -15.90 -16.48 32.57
C ASP A 517 -15.37 -15.05 32.33
N VAL A 518 -14.51 -14.55 33.23
CA VAL A 518 -13.81 -13.27 33.03
C VAL A 518 -12.92 -13.31 31.79
N ALA A 519 -12.19 -14.40 31.57
CA ALA A 519 -11.34 -14.57 30.39
C ALA A 519 -12.15 -14.61 29.09
N ALA A 520 -13.30 -15.30 29.09
CA ALA A 520 -14.20 -15.38 27.94
C ALA A 520 -14.86 -14.03 27.60
N GLY A 521 -15.10 -13.19 28.62
CA GLY A 521 -15.69 -11.86 28.48
C GLY A 521 -14.71 -10.73 28.13
N LEU A 522 -13.41 -11.02 27.93
CA LEU A 522 -12.41 -9.98 27.69
C LEU A 522 -12.67 -9.21 26.39
N GLN A 523 -13.01 -7.93 26.53
CA GLN A 523 -13.03 -6.99 25.41
C GLN A 523 -11.68 -6.31 25.27
N VAL A 524 -10.77 -6.96 24.53
CA VAL A 524 -9.41 -6.47 24.29
C VAL A 524 -9.25 -5.93 22.88
N ARG A 525 -8.52 -4.81 22.74
CA ARG A 525 -8.05 -4.30 21.46
C ARG A 525 -6.56 -3.99 21.53
N PHE A 526 -5.80 -4.52 20.59
CA PHE A 526 -4.38 -4.23 20.42
C PHE A 526 -4.24 -3.18 19.32
N THR A 527 -3.59 -2.04 19.62
CA THR A 527 -3.41 -0.94 18.68
C THR A 527 -1.97 -0.43 18.75
N GLY A 528 -1.14 -0.85 17.79
CA GLY A 528 0.29 -0.55 17.82
C GLY A 528 0.94 -1.05 19.10
N SER A 529 1.55 -0.15 19.88
CA SER A 529 2.14 -0.46 21.18
C SER A 529 1.16 -0.45 22.36
N HIS A 530 -0.11 -0.11 22.13
CA HIS A 530 -1.12 0.06 23.18
C HIS A 530 -2.05 -1.16 23.28
N ILE A 531 -2.44 -1.49 24.52
CA ILE A 531 -3.40 -2.55 24.83
C ILE A 531 -4.58 -1.90 25.57
N LEU A 532 -5.74 -1.92 24.92
CA LEU A 532 -6.99 -1.40 25.48
C LEU A 532 -7.81 -2.55 26.05
N LEU A 533 -8.27 -2.39 27.29
CA LEU A 533 -9.26 -3.26 27.94
C LEU A 533 -10.51 -2.44 28.20
N GLU A 534 -11.65 -2.83 27.61
CA GLU A 534 -12.92 -2.08 27.71
C GLU A 534 -12.76 -0.59 27.31
N GLY A 535 -11.91 -0.33 26.31
CA GLY A 535 -11.60 1.02 25.83
C GLY A 535 -10.58 1.81 26.66
N VAL A 536 -10.09 1.26 27.78
CA VAL A 536 -9.09 1.91 28.65
C VAL A 536 -7.69 1.37 28.35
N ASP A 537 -6.72 2.26 28.15
CA ASP A 537 -5.31 1.87 28.00
C ASP A 537 -4.75 1.29 29.31
N VAL A 538 -4.36 0.02 29.26
CA VAL A 538 -3.79 -0.73 30.38
C VAL A 538 -2.34 -1.15 30.13
N THR A 539 -1.68 -0.59 29.11
CA THR A 539 -0.35 -1.01 28.65
C THR A 539 0.69 -1.04 29.78
N ASP A 540 0.77 0.03 30.58
CA ASP A 540 1.73 0.10 31.68
C ASP A 540 1.32 -0.76 32.88
N ALA A 541 0.02 -0.86 33.15
CA ALA A 541 -0.51 -1.75 34.19
C ALA A 541 -0.13 -3.22 33.92
N LEU A 542 -0.18 -3.65 32.66
CA LEU A 542 0.21 -4.99 32.22
C LEU A 542 1.72 -5.25 32.31
N ARG A 543 2.55 -4.22 32.45
CA ARG A 543 4.02 -4.36 32.60
C ARG A 543 4.46 -4.44 34.07
N SER A 544 3.52 -4.30 35.01
CA SER A 544 3.79 -4.38 36.44
C SER A 544 4.16 -5.80 36.89
N GLU A 545 4.90 -5.87 38.01
CA GLU A 545 5.26 -7.15 38.64
C GLU A 545 4.04 -7.93 39.13
N ILE A 546 3.07 -7.21 39.71
CA ILE A 546 1.79 -7.77 40.17
C ILE A 546 1.06 -8.46 39.01
N ALA A 547 0.97 -7.81 37.85
CA ALA A 547 0.36 -8.42 36.66
C ALA A 547 1.14 -9.65 36.20
N GLY A 548 2.48 -9.60 36.22
CA GLY A 548 3.34 -10.74 35.87
C GLY A 548 3.15 -11.96 36.79
N MET A 549 3.00 -11.74 38.10
CA MET A 549 2.71 -12.80 39.07
C MET A 549 1.31 -13.37 38.89
N ALA A 550 0.30 -12.50 38.71
CA ALA A 550 -1.08 -12.93 38.47
C ALA A 550 -1.17 -13.78 37.20
N ALA A 551 -0.56 -13.35 36.09
CA ALA A 551 -0.49 -14.12 34.84
C ALA A 551 0.12 -15.51 35.03
N SER A 552 1.17 -15.62 35.85
CA SER A 552 1.78 -16.91 36.14
C SER A 552 0.82 -17.86 36.86
N ARG A 553 -0.08 -17.36 37.71
CA ARG A 553 -1.05 -18.18 38.45
C ARG A 553 -2.26 -18.53 37.58
N VAL A 554 -2.87 -17.54 36.91
CA VAL A 554 -4.07 -17.77 36.08
C VAL A 554 -3.77 -18.62 34.84
N SER A 555 -2.55 -18.57 34.29
CA SER A 555 -2.14 -19.43 33.16
C SER A 555 -2.06 -20.92 33.48
N ALA A 556 -2.10 -21.29 34.77
CA ALA A 556 -2.18 -22.69 35.21
C ALA A 556 -3.62 -23.21 35.35
N VAL A 557 -4.63 -22.33 35.24
CA VAL A 557 -6.04 -22.66 35.43
C VAL A 557 -6.64 -23.17 34.11
N PRO A 558 -7.15 -24.42 34.02
CA PRO A 558 -7.67 -24.99 32.76
C PRO A 558 -8.79 -24.16 32.13
N GLN A 559 -9.75 -23.68 32.93
CA GLN A 559 -10.91 -22.91 32.47
C GLN A 559 -10.50 -21.59 31.81
N VAL A 560 -9.46 -20.91 32.35
CA VAL A 560 -8.92 -19.68 31.75
C VAL A 560 -8.27 -19.99 30.40
N ARG A 561 -7.54 -21.10 30.30
CA ARG A 561 -6.87 -21.49 29.05
C ARG A 561 -7.87 -21.86 27.97
N GLU A 562 -8.89 -22.63 28.33
CA GLU A 562 -9.99 -22.99 27.43
C GLU A 562 -10.70 -21.74 26.91
N ALA A 563 -11.01 -20.79 27.79
CA ALA A 563 -11.65 -19.52 27.42
C ALA A 563 -10.78 -18.66 26.49
N LEU A 564 -9.45 -18.66 26.67
CA LEU A 564 -8.54 -17.87 25.85
C LEU A 564 -8.18 -18.52 24.51
N LEU A 565 -8.41 -19.83 24.33
CA LEU A 565 -7.96 -20.57 23.15
C LEU A 565 -8.52 -19.98 21.85
N GLY A 566 -9.83 -19.68 21.83
CA GLY A 566 -10.48 -19.06 20.68
C GLY A 566 -9.90 -17.67 20.36
N LEU A 567 -9.66 -16.87 21.41
CA LEU A 567 -9.04 -15.56 21.27
C LEU A 567 -7.59 -15.66 20.78
N GLN A 568 -6.80 -16.63 21.24
CA GLN A 568 -5.44 -16.85 20.76
C GLN A 568 -5.43 -17.24 19.27
N HIS A 569 -6.30 -18.16 18.87
CA HIS A 569 -6.45 -18.54 17.47
C HIS A 569 -6.90 -17.39 16.57
N SER A 570 -7.71 -16.45 17.07
CA SER A 570 -8.17 -15.31 16.26
C SER A 570 -7.05 -14.33 15.88
N PHE A 571 -5.84 -14.45 16.44
CA PHE A 571 -4.66 -13.69 15.99
C PHE A 571 -4.04 -14.26 14.71
N ARG A 572 -4.40 -15.48 14.30
CA ARG A 572 -3.95 -16.06 13.03
C ARG A 572 -4.69 -15.39 11.88
N GLN A 573 -4.16 -14.25 11.44
CA GLN A 573 -4.72 -13.37 10.43
C GLN A 573 -3.73 -13.19 9.27
N LEU A 574 -4.23 -12.78 8.10
CA LEU A 574 -3.41 -12.46 6.94
C LEU A 574 -2.49 -11.26 7.23
N PRO A 575 -1.22 -11.26 6.79
CA PRO A 575 -0.57 -12.30 5.97
C PRO A 575 0.03 -13.46 6.79
N GLY A 576 0.14 -13.32 8.11
CA GLY A 576 0.73 -14.33 9.00
C GLY A 576 0.77 -13.90 10.45
N LEU A 577 1.26 -14.78 11.33
CA LEU A 577 1.35 -14.54 12.77
C LEU A 577 2.72 -14.94 13.33
N VAL A 578 3.28 -14.11 14.20
CA VAL A 578 4.32 -14.50 15.16
C VAL A 578 3.68 -14.56 16.54
N ALA A 579 3.69 -15.75 17.15
CA ALA A 579 3.08 -16.00 18.46
C ALA A 579 4.15 -16.34 19.50
N ASP A 580 4.23 -15.53 20.55
CA ASP A 580 5.17 -15.73 21.65
C ASP A 580 4.47 -16.19 22.93
N GLY A 581 5.08 -17.16 23.61
CA GLY A 581 4.48 -17.78 24.77
C GLY A 581 5.37 -18.84 25.42
N ARG A 582 4.75 -19.88 25.96
CA ARG A 582 5.44 -21.01 26.62
C ARG A 582 5.12 -22.36 25.98
N ASP A 583 4.01 -22.40 25.25
CA ASP A 583 3.31 -23.56 24.73
C ASP A 583 2.61 -23.25 23.41
N MET A 584 3.05 -22.20 22.71
CA MET A 584 2.50 -21.82 21.41
C MET A 584 2.72 -22.93 20.39
N GLY A 585 3.92 -23.49 20.32
CA GLY A 585 4.23 -24.56 19.36
C GLY A 585 3.80 -25.96 19.80
N THR A 586 3.42 -26.16 21.06
CA THR A 586 3.01 -27.47 21.59
C THR A 586 1.50 -27.63 21.73
N VAL A 587 0.78 -26.57 22.12
CA VAL A 587 -0.64 -26.63 22.45
C VAL A 587 -1.48 -25.73 21.55
N ILE A 588 -1.08 -24.48 21.34
CA ILE A 588 -1.94 -23.49 20.67
C ILE A 588 -1.86 -23.61 19.14
N PHE A 589 -0.65 -23.70 18.58
CA PHE A 589 -0.39 -23.84 17.15
C PHE A 589 0.56 -25.01 16.90
N PRO A 590 0.13 -26.26 17.20
CA PRO A 590 0.96 -27.44 16.97
C PRO A 590 1.30 -27.65 15.49
N ASP A 591 0.53 -27.04 14.58
CA ASP A 591 0.73 -27.04 13.13
C ASP A 591 1.66 -25.92 12.61
N ALA A 592 2.21 -25.07 13.51
CA ALA A 592 3.11 -23.99 13.12
C ALA A 592 4.34 -24.52 12.35
N PRO A 593 4.62 -24.05 11.11
CA PRO A 593 5.74 -24.54 10.31
C PRO A 593 7.13 -24.26 10.90
N LEU A 594 7.24 -23.21 11.73
CA LEU A 594 8.45 -22.90 12.49
C LEU A 594 8.12 -22.71 13.97
N LYS A 595 8.79 -23.50 14.81
CA LYS A 595 8.73 -23.40 16.27
C LYS A 595 10.14 -23.16 16.77
N VAL A 596 10.33 -22.07 17.51
CA VAL A 596 11.60 -21.69 18.11
C VAL A 596 11.45 -21.80 19.62
N PHE A 597 12.36 -22.52 20.26
CA PHE A 597 12.50 -22.52 21.71
C PHE A 597 13.66 -21.63 22.12
N LEU A 598 13.35 -20.39 22.51
CA LEU A 598 14.32 -19.36 22.86
C LEU A 598 14.73 -19.45 24.32
N THR A 599 16.00 -19.72 24.58
CA THR A 599 16.56 -19.82 25.93
C THR A 599 17.63 -18.76 26.17
N ALA A 600 17.94 -18.55 27.45
CA ALA A 600 19.09 -17.81 27.94
C ALA A 600 19.40 -18.27 29.36
N SER A 601 20.67 -18.28 29.73
CA SER A 601 21.07 -18.61 31.10
C SER A 601 20.32 -17.75 32.13
N ALA A 602 19.96 -18.33 33.27
CA ALA A 602 19.20 -17.62 34.32
C ALA A 602 19.93 -16.34 34.77
N ARG A 603 21.26 -16.40 34.89
CA ARG A 603 22.13 -15.25 35.15
C ARG A 603 21.99 -14.17 34.07
N GLN A 604 22.08 -14.53 32.79
CA GLN A 604 21.96 -13.54 31.71
C GLN A 604 20.58 -12.86 31.71
N ARG A 605 19.51 -13.61 31.99
CA ARG A 605 18.15 -13.07 32.12
C ARG A 605 18.01 -12.14 33.32
N ALA A 606 18.59 -12.51 34.47
CA ALA A 606 18.63 -11.66 35.66
C ALA A 606 19.39 -10.35 35.38
N GLU A 607 20.54 -10.40 34.71
CA GLU A 607 21.30 -9.21 34.30
C GLU A 607 20.52 -8.27 33.37
N ARG A 608 19.84 -8.82 32.34
CA ARG A 608 19.01 -8.02 31.43
C ARG A 608 17.86 -7.34 32.17
N ARG A 609 17.20 -8.09 33.07
CA ARG A 609 16.12 -7.56 33.90
C ARG A 609 16.60 -6.50 34.88
N TYR A 610 17.76 -6.72 35.50
CA TYR A 610 18.41 -5.76 36.38
C TYR A 610 18.69 -4.45 35.63
N LYS A 611 19.33 -4.50 34.45
CA LYS A 611 19.58 -3.32 33.61
C LYS A 611 18.29 -2.59 33.25
N GLN A 612 17.22 -3.32 32.91
CA GLN A 612 15.91 -2.74 32.61
C GLN A 612 15.31 -1.98 33.80
N LEU A 613 15.37 -2.54 35.00
CA LEU A 613 14.83 -1.91 36.21
C LEU A 613 15.64 -0.67 36.61
N ILE A 614 16.97 -0.76 36.58
CA ILE A 614 17.87 0.37 36.86
C ILE A 614 17.66 1.51 35.86
N SER A 615 17.48 1.21 34.57
CA SER A 615 17.19 2.22 33.54
C SER A 615 15.88 2.99 33.78
N LYS A 616 14.96 2.43 34.57
CA LYS A 616 13.69 3.04 34.97
C LYS A 616 13.75 3.69 36.36
N GLY A 617 14.93 3.77 36.97
CA GLY A 617 15.11 4.31 38.33
C GLY A 617 14.60 3.40 39.44
N ILE A 618 14.35 2.11 39.16
CA ILE A 618 13.86 1.14 40.14
C ILE A 618 15.07 0.41 40.73
N ALA A 619 15.24 0.50 42.05
CA ALA A 619 16.26 -0.27 42.76
C ALA A 619 15.96 -1.77 42.64
N ALA A 620 16.95 -2.55 42.22
CA ALA A 620 16.84 -3.99 42.06
C ALA A 620 18.07 -4.69 42.65
N ASN A 621 17.95 -5.97 43.03
CA ASN A 621 19.06 -6.81 43.45
C ASN A 621 19.17 -7.99 42.48
N ILE A 622 20.35 -8.19 41.89
CA ILE A 622 20.58 -9.22 40.88
C ILE A 622 20.44 -10.64 41.41
N ASP A 623 20.85 -10.90 42.65
CA ASP A 623 20.79 -12.23 43.27
C ASP A 623 19.34 -12.62 43.57
N ASN A 624 18.53 -11.66 44.05
CA ASN A 624 17.09 -11.87 44.23
C ASN A 624 16.39 -12.15 42.89
N LEU A 625 16.69 -11.36 41.86
CA LEU A 625 16.13 -11.56 40.51
C LEU A 625 16.51 -12.93 39.93
N LEU A 626 17.74 -13.39 40.18
CA LEU A 626 18.20 -14.71 39.75
C LEU A 626 17.41 -15.81 40.45
N ALA A 627 17.32 -15.77 41.78
CA ALA A 627 16.57 -16.76 42.57
C ALA A 627 15.09 -16.81 42.17
N ASP A 628 14.47 -15.64 41.93
CA ASP A 628 13.07 -15.54 41.50
C ASP A 628 12.84 -16.16 40.11
N LEU A 629 13.77 -15.94 39.17
CA LEU A 629 13.71 -16.53 37.84
C LEU A 629 13.90 -18.05 37.89
N GLU A 630 14.85 -18.55 38.68
CA GLU A 630 15.10 -19.99 38.84
C GLU A 630 13.91 -20.72 39.47
N MET A 631 13.34 -20.16 40.55
CA MET A 631 12.12 -20.70 41.17
C MET A 631 10.94 -20.72 40.21
N ARG A 632 10.81 -19.65 39.41
CA ARG A 632 9.75 -19.56 38.40
C ARG A 632 9.92 -20.60 37.30
N ASP A 633 11.13 -20.81 36.79
CA ASP A 633 11.38 -21.79 35.75
C ASP A 633 11.14 -23.22 36.24
N LEU A 634 11.52 -23.54 37.48
CA LEU A 634 11.20 -24.83 38.10
C LEU A 634 9.69 -25.03 38.20
N ARG A 635 8.94 -24.02 38.64
CA ARG A 635 7.47 -24.07 38.70
C ARG A 635 6.85 -24.24 37.33
N ASP A 636 7.35 -23.53 36.31
CA ASP A 636 6.76 -23.52 34.98
C ASP A 636 7.06 -24.81 34.19
N SER A 637 8.23 -25.41 34.41
CA SER A 637 8.60 -26.70 33.81
C SER A 637 7.94 -27.90 34.47
N SER A 638 7.59 -27.80 35.76
CA SER A 638 6.97 -28.90 36.54
C SER A 638 5.43 -28.92 36.53
N ARG A 639 4.77 -28.05 35.76
CA ARG A 639 3.29 -28.00 35.72
C ARG A 639 2.70 -29.23 35.04
N THR A 640 1.55 -29.69 35.54
CA THR A 640 0.78 -30.79 34.95
C THR A 640 0.17 -30.41 33.60
N HIS A 641 -0.27 -29.16 33.45
CA HIS A 641 -0.87 -28.65 32.21
C HIS A 641 0.06 -27.64 31.53
N ALA A 642 0.35 -27.88 30.25
CA ALA A 642 1.21 -27.06 29.40
C ALA A 642 2.55 -26.67 30.07
N PRO A 643 3.38 -27.66 30.45
CA PRO A 643 4.69 -27.39 31.03
C PRO A 643 5.56 -26.61 30.03
N LEU A 644 6.44 -25.76 30.55
CA LEU A 644 7.47 -25.11 29.74
C LEU A 644 8.44 -26.17 29.20
N LYS A 645 8.16 -26.64 27.98
CA LYS A 645 8.96 -27.64 27.28
C LYS A 645 8.97 -27.30 25.78
N PRO A 646 10.12 -27.45 25.09
CA PRO A 646 10.15 -27.33 23.63
C PRO A 646 9.20 -28.35 22.98
N ALA A 647 8.55 -27.95 21.89
CA ALA A 647 7.93 -28.91 20.98
C ALA A 647 8.99 -29.86 20.39
N GLU A 648 8.57 -31.06 19.98
CA GLU A 648 9.51 -32.09 19.49
C GLU A 648 10.30 -31.63 18.25
N ASP A 649 9.66 -30.82 17.41
CA ASP A 649 10.21 -30.23 16.18
C ASP A 649 10.72 -28.78 16.37
N ALA A 650 10.82 -28.30 17.62
CA ALA A 650 11.30 -26.94 17.88
C ALA A 650 12.81 -26.78 17.68
N LEU A 651 13.21 -25.72 16.99
CA LEU A 651 14.61 -25.31 16.88
C LEU A 651 15.04 -24.55 18.15
N GLN A 652 16.15 -24.98 18.75
CA GLN A 652 16.66 -24.36 19.96
C GLN A 652 17.53 -23.15 19.63
N LEU A 653 17.25 -22.02 20.27
CA LEU A 653 18.04 -20.79 20.14
C LEU A 653 18.46 -20.31 21.53
N ASP A 654 19.72 -20.55 21.91
CA ASP A 654 20.31 -19.92 23.10
C ASP A 654 20.85 -18.54 22.72
N ASN A 655 20.19 -17.49 23.20
CA ASN A 655 20.60 -16.11 22.93
C ASN A 655 21.46 -15.51 24.05
N SER A 656 22.05 -16.32 24.94
CA SER A 656 22.86 -15.81 26.06
C SER A 656 23.99 -14.89 25.60
N GLN A 657 24.63 -15.22 24.48
CA GLN A 657 25.74 -14.45 23.88
C GLN A 657 25.34 -13.68 22.62
N LEU A 658 24.06 -13.74 22.22
CA LEU A 658 23.55 -13.07 21.03
C LEU A 658 22.86 -11.77 21.39
N ASN A 659 23.01 -10.77 20.53
CA ASN A 659 22.13 -9.61 20.56
C ASN A 659 20.79 -9.94 19.87
N VAL A 660 19.85 -8.99 19.92
CA VAL A 660 18.51 -9.16 19.33
C VAL A 660 18.57 -9.33 17.82
N GLU A 661 19.41 -8.56 17.12
CA GLU A 661 19.55 -8.59 15.66
C GLU A 661 20.11 -9.93 15.17
N GLN A 662 21.10 -10.49 15.85
CA GLN A 662 21.67 -11.81 15.57
C GLN A 662 20.62 -12.90 15.79
N SER A 663 19.86 -12.81 16.88
CA SER A 663 18.78 -13.76 17.18
C SER A 663 17.68 -13.68 16.11
N MET A 664 17.28 -12.48 15.71
CA MET A 664 16.30 -12.23 14.67
C MET A 664 16.76 -12.78 13.32
N THR A 665 18.00 -12.48 12.92
CA THR A 665 18.59 -12.98 11.66
C THR A 665 18.58 -14.50 11.61
N GLN A 666 18.92 -15.17 12.72
CA GLN A 666 18.86 -16.63 12.80
C GLN A 666 17.44 -17.17 12.60
N VAL A 667 16.44 -16.56 13.24
CA VAL A 667 15.03 -16.97 13.09
C VAL A 667 14.54 -16.74 11.67
N LEU A 668 14.90 -15.62 11.04
CA LEU A 668 14.53 -15.32 9.65
C LEU A 668 15.19 -16.29 8.66
N ASN A 669 16.44 -16.70 8.90
CA ASN A 669 17.11 -17.72 8.10
C ASN A 669 16.37 -19.06 8.18
N TRP A 670 16.04 -19.51 9.41
CA TRP A 670 15.22 -20.71 9.59
C TRP A 670 13.84 -20.59 8.95
N TRP A 671 13.23 -19.41 9.00
CA TRP A 671 11.95 -19.17 8.34
C TRP A 671 12.07 -19.32 6.83
N GLN A 672 13.08 -18.70 6.22
CA GLN A 672 13.31 -18.79 4.78
C GLN A 672 13.49 -20.24 4.31
N GLU A 673 14.18 -21.08 5.09
CA GLU A 673 14.31 -22.54 4.82
C GLU A 673 12.97 -23.29 4.86
N LYS A 674 11.95 -22.77 5.57
CA LYS A 674 10.60 -23.34 5.64
C LYS A 674 9.69 -22.83 4.52
N THR A 675 10.04 -21.71 3.88
CA THR A 675 9.26 -21.15 2.77
C THR A 675 9.55 -21.84 1.45
N VAL A 676 8.54 -21.87 0.58
CA VAL A 676 8.64 -22.35 -0.81
C VAL A 676 9.46 -21.41 -1.71
N PHE A 677 9.86 -20.25 -1.22
CA PHE A 677 10.70 -19.26 -1.92
C PHE A 677 12.20 -19.44 -1.60
N SER A 678 12.59 -20.59 -1.04
CA SER A 678 14.00 -20.91 -0.78
C SER A 678 14.75 -21.17 -2.10
N GLY A 679 15.63 -20.25 -2.49
CA GLY A 679 16.49 -20.38 -3.68
C GLY A 679 16.04 -19.63 -4.93
N SER A 680 14.97 -18.84 -4.85
CA SER A 680 14.51 -17.93 -5.92
C SER A 680 15.25 -16.59 -5.93
#